data_AF-A0A418ZP74-F1
#
_entry.id   AF-A0A418ZP74-F1
#
_cell.length_a   1.000
_cell.length_b   1.000
_cell.length_c   1.000
_cell.angle_alpha   90.00
_cell.angle_beta   90.00
_cell.angle_gamma   90.00
#
_symmetry.space_group_name_H-M   'P 1'
#
loop_
_entity.id
_entity.type
_entity.pdbx_description
1 polymer ?
#
loop_
_entity_poly.entity_id
_entity_poly.type
_entity_poly.pdbx_seq_one_letter_code
_entity_poly.pdbx_strand_id
1 'polypeptide(L)'
;PAPGTRQMLEEQGAQAVADWMLDQRKLLITDTTMRDGHQSLLATRMRSIDMIRVAPSYAANLPQLFSVECWGGATFDVAYRFLQECPWQRLRDIRARMPNLMTQMLLRASNGVGYTNYPDNVVQFFVRQAAETGVDVFRVFDSLNWVENMRVAMDAVIDSGKICEGTVCYTGNMLDPDRSKYDLKYYIRTAQDLKAAGAHVLGLKDMAGLLKPAAARILIKTLKDEVGLPIHFHTHDTSGMGGATILAAADAGVDAVDCAMDALSGNTSQPTLGSVVEALAQTDRDTGLDIGAIRAISNYWERVRENYAAFESGLQSPASEVYLHEMPGGQFTNLKAQARSMGLEDRWHEVAQAYADVNRMFGDIVKVTPSSKVVGDMALMMVAQNLTPDDVLDPAKDVSFPDSVVDMMRGNLGQPPGGWPQAIQTKVLKGEAPITDRPGAHLDPVDLEAERAKLSEILDGRQIDDEDLAGYLMYPKVFTDYMQRHEIYGPVRTLPTDSFFYGMEPGDEISVEIDPGKTLEVRLLTLGETDEKGEIKVFFELNGQPRQVRVPNRKATGSAAARPKADAANPGHIGAPMPGVVASVAVAAGQKVAQGDLILTIEAMKMETGIHADRDGTVSAVHVTPGTQIDAKDLLAEIE
;
A
#
# COMPACT_ATOMS: atom_id res chain seq x y z
N PRO A 1 -21.02 22.02 9.84
CA PRO A 1 -20.29 21.46 11.01
C PRO A 1 -19.58 22.61 11.74
N ALA A 2 -19.18 22.44 13.01
CA ALA A 2 -18.37 23.44 13.70
C ALA A 2 -16.99 23.58 13.02
N PRO A 3 -16.35 24.77 13.03
CA PRO A 3 -14.99 24.94 12.53
C PRO A 3 -14.02 23.97 13.22
N GLY A 4 -13.14 23.35 12.43
CA GLY A 4 -12.10 22.43 12.90
C GLY A 4 -10.70 22.90 12.50
N THR A 5 -9.72 22.01 12.57
CA THR A 5 -8.31 22.31 12.28
C THR A 5 -8.05 22.80 10.86
N ARG A 6 -8.90 22.43 9.89
CA ARG A 6 -8.75 22.91 8.51
C ARG A 6 -8.98 24.41 8.39
N GLN A 7 -9.96 24.97 9.11
CA GLN A 7 -10.19 26.42 9.07
C GLN A 7 -8.97 27.19 9.60
N MET A 8 -8.31 26.67 10.63
CA MET A 8 -7.05 27.24 11.13
C MET A 8 -5.96 27.23 10.07
N LEU A 9 -5.80 26.11 9.34
CA LEU A 9 -4.86 26.04 8.22
C LEU A 9 -5.19 27.07 7.12
N GLU A 10 -6.45 27.16 6.72
CA GLU A 10 -6.88 28.07 5.65
C GLU A 10 -6.75 29.55 6.04
N GLU A 11 -6.98 29.89 7.30
CA GLU A 11 -6.94 31.28 7.79
C GLU A 11 -5.55 31.74 8.21
N GLN A 12 -4.71 30.84 8.75
CA GLN A 12 -3.48 31.20 9.46
C GLN A 12 -2.22 30.51 8.89
N GLY A 13 -2.38 29.49 8.05
CA GLY A 13 -1.27 28.79 7.40
C GLY A 13 -0.64 27.66 8.23
N ALA A 14 0.22 26.87 7.57
CA ALA A 14 0.79 25.64 8.12
C ALA A 14 1.63 25.84 9.39
N GLN A 15 2.44 26.92 9.44
CA GLN A 15 3.25 27.21 10.62
C GLN A 15 2.39 27.53 11.85
N ALA A 16 1.30 28.27 11.68
CA ALA A 16 0.40 28.60 12.78
C ALA A 16 -0.26 27.33 13.36
N VAL A 17 -0.56 26.33 12.52
CA VAL A 17 -1.05 25.04 13.01
C VAL A 17 0.02 24.31 13.82
N ALA A 18 1.27 24.30 13.36
CA ALA A 18 2.37 23.68 14.10
C ALA A 18 2.62 24.35 15.46
N ASP A 19 2.59 25.69 15.50
CA ASP A 19 2.71 26.45 16.75
C ASP A 19 1.53 26.17 17.70
N TRP A 20 0.30 26.11 17.15
CA TRP A 20 -0.89 25.74 17.92
C TRP A 20 -0.80 24.32 18.51
N MET A 21 -0.22 23.35 17.78
CA MET A 21 0.00 21.99 18.29
C MET A 21 0.89 22.01 19.54
N LEU A 22 1.98 22.80 19.52
CA LEU A 22 2.90 22.93 20.66
C LEU A 22 2.24 23.55 21.89
N ASP A 23 1.26 24.43 21.69
CA ASP A 23 0.49 25.06 22.76
C ASP A 23 -0.58 24.13 23.37
N GLN A 24 -0.87 22.98 22.76
CA GLN A 24 -1.86 22.05 23.27
C GLN A 24 -1.33 21.22 24.44
N ARG A 25 -2.04 21.31 25.58
CA ARG A 25 -1.86 20.36 26.69
C ARG A 25 -2.50 19.01 26.40
N LYS A 26 -3.61 19.01 25.65
CA LYS A 26 -4.37 17.82 25.26
C LYS A 26 -3.56 16.96 24.30
N LEU A 27 -3.76 15.65 24.33
CA LEU A 27 -3.27 14.79 23.25
C LEU A 27 -4.16 14.94 22.02
N LEU A 28 -3.57 15.38 20.90
CA LEU A 28 -4.27 15.45 19.63
C LEU A 28 -4.34 14.07 18.96
N ILE A 29 -5.43 13.80 18.24
CA ILE A 29 -5.67 12.49 17.60
C ILE A 29 -5.86 12.66 16.09
N THR A 30 -5.16 11.84 15.33
CA THR A 30 -5.42 11.55 13.92
C THR A 30 -6.17 10.23 13.82
N ASP A 31 -7.31 10.22 13.11
CA ASP A 31 -8.00 8.96 12.80
C ASP A 31 -7.44 8.35 11.51
N THR A 32 -7.00 7.08 11.57
CA THR A 32 -6.45 6.34 10.42
C THR A 32 -7.43 5.34 9.80
N THR A 33 -8.67 5.30 10.28
CA THR A 33 -9.68 4.30 9.88
C THR A 33 -9.89 4.22 8.37
N MET A 34 -9.90 5.37 7.68
CA MET A 34 -10.14 5.47 6.23
C MET A 34 -8.89 5.21 5.37
N ARG A 35 -7.71 4.97 5.97
CA ARG A 35 -6.46 4.69 5.25
C ARG A 35 -5.72 3.52 5.86
N ASP A 36 -4.99 3.71 6.95
CA ASP A 36 -4.07 2.69 7.45
C ASP A 36 -4.76 1.53 8.17
N GLY A 37 -5.90 1.79 8.82
CA GLY A 37 -6.63 0.74 9.52
C GLY A 37 -7.07 -0.38 8.59
N HIS A 38 -7.79 -0.03 7.51
CA HIS A 38 -8.20 -1.01 6.50
C HIS A 38 -7.05 -1.47 5.59
N GLN A 39 -6.01 -0.65 5.39
CA GLN A 39 -4.80 -1.11 4.70
C GLN A 39 -4.15 -2.29 5.43
N SER A 40 -4.16 -2.27 6.77
CA SER A 40 -3.57 -3.29 7.62
C SER A 40 -4.46 -4.51 7.81
N LEU A 41 -5.77 -4.29 8.00
CA LEU A 41 -6.73 -5.36 8.36
C LEU A 41 -7.45 -5.99 7.17
N LEU A 42 -7.73 -5.20 6.12
CA LEU A 42 -8.66 -5.55 5.04
C LEU A 42 -8.00 -5.44 3.64
N ALA A 43 -6.67 -5.58 3.58
CA ALA A 43 -5.90 -5.47 2.34
C ALA A 43 -6.22 -4.19 1.52
N THR A 44 -6.48 -3.07 2.20
CA THR A 44 -6.82 -1.77 1.59
C THR A 44 -8.12 -1.76 0.78
N ARG A 45 -9.03 -2.72 0.99
CA ARG A 45 -10.22 -2.90 0.14
C ARG A 45 -11.40 -1.99 0.47
N MET A 46 -11.33 -1.18 1.54
CA MET A 46 -12.44 -0.29 1.89
C MET A 46 -12.76 0.69 0.74
N ARG A 47 -14.03 0.71 0.34
CA ARG A 47 -14.55 1.46 -0.81
C ARG A 47 -14.95 2.88 -0.44
N SER A 48 -14.92 3.77 -1.42
CA SER A 48 -15.27 5.19 -1.24
C SER A 48 -16.67 5.39 -0.68
N ILE A 49 -17.65 4.60 -1.15
CA ILE A 49 -19.05 4.74 -0.73
C ILE A 49 -19.23 4.63 0.79
N ASP A 50 -18.49 3.75 1.44
CA ASP A 50 -18.57 3.55 2.89
C ASP A 50 -17.88 4.70 3.64
N MET A 51 -16.72 5.16 3.14
CA MET A 51 -16.02 6.34 3.70
C MET A 51 -16.87 7.62 3.60
N ILE A 52 -17.45 7.87 2.43
CA ILE A 52 -18.19 9.10 2.14
C ILE A 52 -19.50 9.17 2.94
N ARG A 53 -20.17 8.02 3.16
CA ARG A 53 -21.44 7.96 3.91
C ARG A 53 -21.30 8.40 5.37
N VAL A 54 -20.19 8.07 6.03
CA VAL A 54 -19.95 8.41 7.44
C VAL A 54 -19.22 9.75 7.64
N ALA A 55 -18.57 10.28 6.61
CA ALA A 55 -17.85 11.56 6.67
C ALA A 55 -18.64 12.73 7.31
N PRO A 56 -19.96 12.91 7.09
CA PRO A 56 -20.73 13.94 7.79
C PRO A 56 -20.79 13.76 9.31
N SER A 57 -20.78 12.53 9.81
CA SER A 57 -20.78 12.23 11.24
C SER A 57 -19.46 12.61 11.90
N TYR A 58 -18.33 12.36 11.23
CA TYR A 58 -17.02 12.86 11.65
C TYR A 58 -17.02 14.39 11.74
N ALA A 59 -17.45 15.05 10.65
CA ALA A 59 -17.50 16.49 10.53
C ALA A 59 -18.34 17.16 11.65
N ALA A 60 -19.50 16.57 11.95
CA ALA A 60 -20.43 17.12 12.93
C ALA A 60 -20.02 16.85 14.39
N ASN A 61 -19.50 15.65 14.67
CA ASN A 61 -19.39 15.16 16.04
C ASN A 61 -17.95 15.06 16.57
N LEU A 62 -16.95 15.09 15.69
CA LEU A 62 -15.53 15.03 16.06
C LEU A 62 -14.69 16.18 15.43
N PRO A 63 -15.15 17.45 15.46
CA PRO A 63 -14.41 18.58 14.87
C PRO A 63 -13.03 18.84 15.51
N GLN A 64 -12.73 18.22 16.65
CA GLN A 64 -11.47 18.38 17.40
C GLN A 64 -10.36 17.42 16.95
N LEU A 65 -10.64 16.47 16.03
CA LEU A 65 -9.58 15.64 15.45
C LEU A 65 -8.52 16.54 14.80
N PHE A 66 -7.25 16.18 14.95
CA PHE A 66 -6.16 16.88 14.28
C PHE A 66 -6.32 16.74 12.77
N SER A 67 -6.42 15.50 12.30
CA SER A 67 -6.66 15.17 10.92
C SER A 67 -7.40 13.83 10.80
N VAL A 68 -7.90 13.54 9.60
CA VAL A 68 -8.34 12.21 9.20
C VAL A 68 -7.40 11.76 8.10
N GLU A 69 -6.65 10.70 8.35
CA GLU A 69 -5.81 10.09 7.34
C GLU A 69 -6.67 9.20 6.45
N CYS A 70 -6.92 9.66 5.23
CA CYS A 70 -7.88 9.04 4.30
C CYS A 70 -7.29 8.82 2.89
N TRP A 71 -5.99 9.05 2.70
CA TRP A 71 -5.38 9.03 1.36
C TRP A 71 -3.89 8.66 1.36
N GLY A 72 -3.34 8.39 0.18
CA GLY A 72 -1.96 7.94 0.03
C GLY A 72 -1.74 6.49 0.47
N GLY A 73 -0.50 6.10 0.74
CA GLY A 73 -0.16 4.69 0.97
C GLY A 73 -0.61 3.80 -0.21
N ALA A 74 -1.17 2.62 0.08
CA ALA A 74 -1.64 1.70 -0.95
C ALA A 74 -3.01 2.09 -1.54
N THR A 75 -3.72 3.07 -0.95
CA THR A 75 -5.10 3.39 -1.35
C THR A 75 -5.22 3.85 -2.79
N PHE A 76 -4.19 4.54 -3.32
CA PHE A 76 -4.21 5.09 -4.67
C PHE A 76 -4.21 4.00 -5.75
N ASP A 77 -3.23 3.09 -5.70
CA ASP A 77 -3.15 1.92 -6.59
C ASP A 77 -4.36 1.00 -6.43
N VAL A 78 -4.74 0.70 -5.18
CA VAL A 78 -5.83 -0.26 -4.90
C VAL A 78 -7.19 0.25 -5.38
N ALA A 79 -7.45 1.55 -5.27
CA ALA A 79 -8.69 2.17 -5.77
C ALA A 79 -8.85 1.92 -7.28
N TYR A 80 -7.84 2.26 -8.08
CA TYR A 80 -7.88 2.03 -9.53
C TYR A 80 -7.85 0.54 -9.89
N ARG A 81 -6.92 -0.22 -9.31
CA ARG A 81 -6.64 -1.59 -9.73
C ARG A 81 -7.76 -2.56 -9.37
N PHE A 82 -8.20 -2.51 -8.11
CA PHE A 82 -9.08 -3.54 -7.53
C PHE A 82 -10.50 -3.05 -7.31
N LEU A 83 -10.66 -1.81 -6.84
CA LEU A 83 -11.98 -1.27 -6.52
C LEU A 83 -12.64 -0.60 -7.72
N GLN A 84 -11.88 -0.40 -8.81
CA GLN A 84 -12.34 0.21 -10.06
C GLN A 84 -13.01 1.57 -9.81
N GLU A 85 -12.42 2.36 -8.93
CA GLU A 85 -12.88 3.69 -8.58
C GLU A 85 -11.72 4.69 -8.53
N CYS A 86 -12.01 5.95 -8.81
CA CYS A 86 -11.01 7.01 -8.84
C CYS A 86 -10.68 7.48 -7.40
N PRO A 87 -9.42 7.40 -6.95
CA PRO A 87 -9.02 7.91 -5.65
C PRO A 87 -9.17 9.43 -5.55
N TRP A 88 -9.03 10.18 -6.65
CA TRP A 88 -9.24 11.64 -6.65
C TRP A 88 -10.69 12.00 -6.37
N GLN A 89 -11.63 11.29 -7.00
CA GLN A 89 -13.05 11.47 -6.72
C GLN A 89 -13.38 11.15 -5.25
N ARG A 90 -12.78 10.08 -4.69
CA ARG A 90 -12.89 9.76 -3.26
C ARG A 90 -12.45 10.94 -2.40
N LEU A 91 -11.31 11.55 -2.70
CA LEU A 91 -10.80 12.70 -1.94
C LEU A 91 -11.76 13.89 -2.03
N ARG A 92 -12.25 14.25 -3.22
CA ARG A 92 -13.22 15.33 -3.40
C ARG A 92 -14.52 15.08 -2.62
N ASP A 93 -15.04 13.87 -2.68
CA ASP A 93 -16.30 13.53 -2.03
C ASP A 93 -16.17 13.53 -0.50
N ILE A 94 -15.06 13.00 0.03
CA ILE A 94 -14.72 13.10 1.46
C ILE A 94 -14.57 14.57 1.86
N ARG A 95 -13.80 15.36 1.10
CA ARG A 95 -13.58 16.79 1.34
C ARG A 95 -14.90 17.58 1.37
N ALA A 96 -15.81 17.31 0.44
CA ALA A 96 -17.11 17.96 0.38
C ALA A 96 -18.00 17.61 1.58
N ARG A 97 -17.96 16.36 2.06
CA ARG A 97 -18.77 15.88 3.19
C ARG A 97 -18.13 16.16 4.56
N MET A 98 -16.83 16.38 4.60
CA MET A 98 -16.03 16.67 5.78
C MET A 98 -15.18 17.94 5.58
N PRO A 99 -15.82 19.12 5.51
CA PRO A 99 -15.15 20.35 5.10
C PRO A 99 -14.35 21.02 6.22
N ASN A 100 -14.47 20.59 7.48
CA ASN A 100 -13.88 21.25 8.65
C ASN A 100 -12.65 20.54 9.23
N LEU A 101 -12.44 19.27 8.90
CA LEU A 101 -11.27 18.49 9.35
C LEU A 101 -10.19 18.49 8.28
N MET A 102 -8.93 18.52 8.70
CA MET A 102 -7.81 18.33 7.78
C MET A 102 -7.80 16.90 7.25
N THR A 103 -7.61 16.73 5.95
CA THR A 103 -7.32 15.40 5.39
C THR A 103 -5.81 15.21 5.34
N GLN A 104 -5.38 14.02 5.75
CA GLN A 104 -3.97 13.63 5.77
C GLN A 104 -3.71 12.51 4.77
N MET A 105 -2.52 12.54 4.17
CA MET A 105 -2.03 11.46 3.33
C MET A 105 -0.63 10.99 3.74
N LEU A 106 -0.35 9.72 3.46
CA LEU A 106 1.00 9.18 3.49
C LEU A 106 1.63 9.29 2.08
N LEU A 107 2.74 10.01 1.97
CA LEU A 107 3.47 10.24 0.72
C LEU A 107 4.89 9.66 0.82
N ARG A 108 5.27 8.79 -0.11
CA ARG A 108 6.65 8.31 -0.19
C ARG A 108 7.48 9.32 -0.97
N ALA A 109 8.66 9.65 -0.45
CA ALA A 109 9.63 10.61 -0.95
C ALA A 109 9.72 10.75 -2.50
N SER A 110 10.68 10.09 -3.14
CA SER A 110 10.92 10.18 -4.59
C SER A 110 9.90 9.44 -5.45
N ASN A 111 9.03 8.64 -4.83
CA ASN A 111 8.10 7.78 -5.55
C ASN A 111 6.63 8.26 -5.48
N GLY A 112 6.34 9.35 -4.77
CA GLY A 112 4.97 9.79 -4.50
C GLY A 112 4.08 8.67 -3.93
N VAL A 113 3.11 8.22 -4.71
CA VAL A 113 2.22 7.09 -4.39
C VAL A 113 2.47 5.85 -5.26
N GLY A 114 3.52 5.87 -6.07
CA GLY A 114 3.92 4.87 -7.05
C GLY A 114 4.79 3.71 -6.53
N TYR A 115 5.43 2.96 -7.44
CA TYR A 115 6.42 1.90 -7.11
C TYR A 115 7.79 2.09 -7.79
N THR A 116 7.94 3.03 -8.70
CA THR A 116 9.21 3.34 -9.40
C THR A 116 9.73 4.71 -9.00
N ASN A 117 10.97 5.05 -9.34
CA ASN A 117 11.45 6.42 -9.22
C ASN A 117 10.82 7.29 -10.31
N TYR A 118 10.50 8.54 -9.95
CA TYR A 118 9.97 9.53 -10.88
C TYR A 118 10.92 10.74 -10.95
N PRO A 119 10.98 11.43 -12.10
CA PRO A 119 11.60 12.73 -12.17
C PRO A 119 10.96 13.72 -11.20
N ASP A 120 11.73 14.70 -10.75
CA ASP A 120 11.30 15.64 -9.71
C ASP A 120 10.02 16.40 -10.07
N ASN A 121 9.89 16.81 -11.33
CA ASN A 121 8.75 17.59 -11.78
C ASN A 121 7.44 16.78 -11.74
N VAL A 122 7.50 15.45 -11.87
CA VAL A 122 6.33 14.56 -11.73
C VAL A 122 5.89 14.50 -10.27
N VAL A 123 6.83 14.38 -9.32
CA VAL A 123 6.53 14.39 -7.87
C VAL A 123 5.95 15.75 -7.47
N GLN A 124 6.57 16.84 -7.90
CA GLN A 124 6.10 18.20 -7.63
C GLN A 124 4.71 18.47 -8.23
N PHE A 125 4.43 17.98 -9.44
CA PHE A 125 3.12 18.07 -10.07
C PHE A 125 2.07 17.31 -9.25
N PHE A 126 2.35 16.07 -8.86
CA PHE A 126 1.44 15.27 -8.05
C PHE A 126 1.12 15.91 -6.70
N VAL A 127 2.14 16.44 -5.99
CA VAL A 127 1.94 17.11 -4.70
C VAL A 127 1.07 18.34 -4.84
N ARG A 128 1.32 19.18 -5.86
CA ARG A 128 0.49 20.36 -6.13
C ARG A 128 -0.96 19.98 -6.43
N GLN A 129 -1.17 18.99 -7.30
CA GLN A 129 -2.51 18.50 -7.61
C GLN A 129 -3.22 17.94 -6.37
N ALA A 130 -2.53 17.16 -5.52
CA ALA A 130 -3.07 16.65 -4.26
C ALA A 130 -3.45 17.77 -3.29
N ALA A 131 -2.64 18.82 -3.19
CA ALA A 131 -2.92 19.98 -2.35
C ALA A 131 -4.16 20.76 -2.86
N GLU A 132 -4.30 20.91 -4.17
CA GLU A 132 -5.44 21.57 -4.82
C GLU A 132 -6.74 20.76 -4.67
N THR A 133 -6.70 19.45 -4.91
CA THR A 133 -7.88 18.58 -4.75
C THR A 133 -8.35 18.51 -3.29
N GLY A 134 -7.41 18.65 -2.33
CA GLY A 134 -7.75 18.98 -0.95
C GLY A 134 -7.09 18.12 0.11
N VAL A 135 -5.86 17.66 -0.09
CA VAL A 135 -4.97 17.18 0.97
C VAL A 135 -4.40 18.38 1.75
N ASP A 136 -4.42 18.28 3.08
CA ASP A 136 -3.94 19.36 3.97
C ASP A 136 -2.63 19.01 4.69
N VAL A 137 -2.47 17.75 5.09
CA VAL A 137 -1.28 17.24 5.78
C VAL A 137 -0.63 16.15 4.93
N PHE A 138 0.64 16.36 4.58
CA PHE A 138 1.45 15.39 3.86
C PHE A 138 2.48 14.80 4.82
N ARG A 139 2.28 13.54 5.20
CA ARG A 139 3.28 12.75 5.90
C ARG A 139 4.29 12.21 4.90
N VAL A 140 5.40 12.92 4.73
CA VAL A 140 6.47 12.58 3.79
C VAL A 140 7.47 11.69 4.51
N PHE A 141 7.73 10.50 3.98
CA PHE A 141 8.71 9.55 4.52
C PHE A 141 9.57 8.95 3.40
N ASP A 142 10.79 8.52 3.75
CA ASP A 142 11.67 7.73 2.90
C ASP A 142 11.84 6.32 3.47
N SER A 143 11.93 5.31 2.59
CA SER A 143 11.97 3.91 3.03
C SER A 143 13.25 3.49 3.75
N LEU A 144 14.29 4.34 3.68
CA LEU A 144 15.60 4.16 4.31
C LEU A 144 15.96 5.33 5.25
N ASN A 145 14.99 6.22 5.57
CA ASN A 145 15.18 7.47 6.32
C ASN A 145 16.22 8.41 5.70
N TRP A 146 16.32 8.42 4.38
CA TRP A 146 17.25 9.30 3.68
C TRP A 146 16.60 10.66 3.37
N VAL A 147 16.87 11.65 4.23
CA VAL A 147 16.25 12.99 4.16
C VAL A 147 16.49 13.68 2.82
N GLU A 148 17.64 13.48 2.20
CA GLU A 148 17.93 14.04 0.87
C GLU A 148 16.92 13.57 -0.18
N ASN A 149 16.49 12.31 -0.11
CA ASN A 149 15.49 11.77 -1.03
C ASN A 149 14.10 12.39 -0.81
N MET A 150 13.83 12.88 0.40
CA MET A 150 12.56 13.49 0.79
C MET A 150 12.40 14.94 0.33
N ARG A 151 13.52 15.63 0.03
CA ARG A 151 13.56 17.08 -0.26
C ARG A 151 12.56 17.51 -1.32
N VAL A 152 12.54 16.83 -2.47
CA VAL A 152 11.65 17.18 -3.60
C VAL A 152 10.18 17.21 -3.18
N ALA A 153 9.73 16.20 -2.43
CA ALA A 153 8.36 16.13 -1.95
C ALA A 153 8.10 17.14 -0.83
N MET A 154 9.01 17.28 0.13
CA MET A 154 8.88 18.22 1.24
C MET A 154 8.79 19.67 0.76
N ASP A 155 9.72 20.07 -0.11
CA ASP A 155 9.78 21.42 -0.68
C ASP A 155 8.49 21.72 -1.47
N ALA A 156 7.99 20.77 -2.27
CA ALA A 156 6.73 20.93 -3.00
C ALA A 156 5.49 21.09 -2.09
N VAL A 157 5.46 20.39 -0.95
CA VAL A 157 4.36 20.53 0.03
C VAL A 157 4.39 21.92 0.67
N ILE A 158 5.59 22.38 1.07
CA ILE A 158 5.80 23.69 1.68
C ILE A 158 5.39 24.80 0.69
N ASP A 159 5.83 24.70 -0.56
CA ASP A 159 5.49 25.64 -1.63
C ASP A 159 3.98 25.67 -1.93
N SER A 160 3.27 24.55 -1.69
CA SER A 160 1.81 24.46 -1.83
C SER A 160 1.05 25.05 -0.63
N GLY A 161 1.74 25.57 0.38
CA GLY A 161 1.14 26.16 1.59
C GLY A 161 0.46 25.14 2.52
N LYS A 162 0.80 23.86 2.38
CA LYS A 162 0.22 22.74 3.16
C LYS A 162 1.16 22.31 4.28
N ILE A 163 0.66 21.48 5.20
CA ILE A 163 1.45 21.00 6.33
C ILE A 163 2.36 19.87 5.86
N CYS A 164 3.66 20.16 5.82
CA CYS A 164 4.73 19.18 5.65
C CYS A 164 5.07 18.50 6.98
N GLU A 165 4.68 17.22 7.11
CA GLU A 165 5.13 16.34 8.19
C GLU A 165 6.32 15.50 7.70
N GLY A 166 7.53 15.94 8.06
CA GLY A 166 8.77 15.23 7.74
C GLY A 166 8.96 14.05 8.69
N THR A 167 9.08 12.84 8.15
CA THR A 167 8.96 11.61 8.94
C THR A 167 10.25 10.83 9.07
N VAL A 168 10.57 10.40 10.29
CA VAL A 168 11.56 9.37 10.58
C VAL A 168 10.85 8.04 10.89
N CYS A 169 11.20 6.99 10.17
CA CYS A 169 10.73 5.63 10.46
C CYS A 169 11.55 5.00 11.60
N TYR A 170 10.85 4.46 12.60
CA TYR A 170 11.47 3.76 13.71
C TYR A 170 11.76 2.30 13.35
N THR A 171 12.93 1.80 13.73
CA THR A 171 13.34 0.40 13.50
C THR A 171 14.34 -0.02 14.57
N GLY A 172 14.53 -1.31 14.77
CA GLY A 172 15.45 -1.79 15.77
C GLY A 172 15.01 -1.55 17.20
N ASN A 173 15.99 -1.50 18.09
CA ASN A 173 15.77 -1.34 19.53
C ASN A 173 16.88 -0.46 20.10
N MET A 174 16.62 0.85 20.20
CA MET A 174 17.62 1.81 20.67
C MET A 174 18.10 1.60 22.12
N LEU A 175 17.40 0.75 22.89
CA LEU A 175 17.80 0.37 24.24
C LEU A 175 18.70 -0.87 24.28
N ASP A 176 18.91 -1.53 23.14
CA ASP A 176 19.77 -2.69 23.00
C ASP A 176 21.16 -2.25 22.50
N PRO A 177 22.21 -2.38 23.34
CA PRO A 177 23.56 -1.97 22.95
C PRO A 177 24.12 -2.79 21.78
N ASP A 178 23.63 -4.02 21.57
CA ASP A 178 24.05 -4.88 20.46
C ASP A 178 23.38 -4.48 19.12
N ARG A 179 22.46 -3.50 19.15
CA ARG A 179 21.80 -2.91 17.98
C ARG A 179 22.03 -1.41 17.85
N SER A 180 23.28 -0.98 18.02
CA SER A 180 23.67 0.44 18.07
C SER A 180 23.55 1.24 16.76
N LYS A 181 23.27 0.60 15.61
CA LYS A 181 23.11 1.30 14.32
C LYS A 181 21.99 2.36 14.35
N TYR A 182 20.88 2.02 15.02
CA TYR A 182 19.68 2.86 15.16
C TYR A 182 19.52 3.28 16.63
N ASP A 183 20.54 3.96 17.15
CA ASP A 183 20.56 4.48 18.51
C ASP A 183 19.77 5.81 18.65
N LEU A 184 19.71 6.33 19.88
CA LEU A 184 19.04 7.61 20.15
C LEU A 184 19.65 8.78 19.35
N LYS A 185 20.97 8.79 19.13
CA LYS A 185 21.65 9.87 18.40
C LYS A 185 21.26 9.88 16.93
N TYR A 186 21.10 8.70 16.34
CA TYR A 186 20.59 8.54 14.98
C TYR A 186 19.25 9.25 14.82
N TYR A 187 18.28 8.97 15.71
CA TYR A 187 16.95 9.58 15.62
C TYR A 187 16.96 11.10 15.82
N ILE A 188 17.76 11.61 16.75
CA ILE A 188 17.89 13.06 16.98
C ILE A 188 18.47 13.75 15.74
N ARG A 189 19.56 13.20 15.17
CA ARG A 189 20.18 13.77 13.97
C ARG A 189 19.21 13.79 12.79
N THR A 190 18.54 12.67 12.51
CA THR A 190 17.56 12.61 11.42
C THR A 190 16.42 13.61 11.64
N ALA A 191 15.93 13.79 12.87
CA ALA A 191 14.92 14.78 13.18
C ALA A 191 15.42 16.24 13.00
N GLN A 192 16.68 16.52 13.33
CA GLN A 192 17.31 17.82 13.06
C GLN A 192 17.45 18.08 11.56
N ASP A 193 17.83 17.07 10.78
CA ASP A 193 17.92 17.15 9.33
C ASP A 193 16.53 17.43 8.70
N LEU A 194 15.47 16.78 9.18
CA LEU A 194 14.09 17.02 8.75
C LEU A 194 13.62 18.43 9.09
N LYS A 195 13.96 18.95 10.27
CA LYS A 195 13.69 20.34 10.66
C LYS A 195 14.44 21.32 9.75
N ALA A 196 15.71 21.05 9.47
CA ALA A 196 16.50 21.88 8.55
C ALA A 196 15.96 21.86 7.12
N ALA A 197 15.29 20.77 6.72
CA ALA A 197 14.56 20.66 5.47
C ALA A 197 13.18 21.35 5.46
N GLY A 198 12.78 22.02 6.54
CA GLY A 198 11.56 22.83 6.60
C GLY A 198 10.30 22.07 7.04
N ALA A 199 10.43 20.89 7.66
CA ALA A 199 9.28 20.21 8.24
C ALA A 199 8.56 21.08 9.27
N HIS A 200 7.23 21.18 9.16
CA HIS A 200 6.39 21.86 10.16
C HIS A 200 6.12 20.94 11.35
N VAL A 201 5.96 19.64 11.10
CA VAL A 201 5.68 18.60 12.08
C VAL A 201 6.69 17.47 11.91
N LEU A 202 7.21 16.93 13.02
CA LEU A 202 8.05 15.73 13.01
C LEU A 202 7.17 14.48 13.10
N GLY A 203 7.12 13.72 12.02
CA GLY A 203 6.51 12.38 12.03
C GLY A 203 7.46 11.36 12.65
N LEU A 204 7.02 10.62 13.66
CA LEU A 204 7.72 9.44 14.18
C LEU A 204 6.90 8.19 13.81
N LYS A 205 7.33 7.50 12.74
CA LYS A 205 6.59 6.37 12.17
C LYS A 205 7.16 5.02 12.59
N ASP A 206 6.54 4.41 13.58
CA ASP A 206 6.79 3.03 13.99
C ASP A 206 5.87 2.05 13.21
N MET A 207 6.21 1.82 11.95
CA MET A 207 5.40 1.05 10.98
C MET A 207 5.18 -0.43 11.34
N ALA A 208 5.92 -0.97 12.32
CA ALA A 208 5.83 -2.35 12.74
C ALA A 208 5.37 -2.53 14.20
N GLY A 209 5.25 -1.45 14.99
CA GLY A 209 4.90 -1.56 16.41
C GLY A 209 6.07 -2.02 17.29
N LEU A 210 7.29 -1.57 16.96
CA LEU A 210 8.55 -1.93 17.62
C LEU A 210 8.89 -1.03 18.80
N LEU A 211 8.39 0.20 18.82
CA LEU A 211 8.75 1.16 19.86
C LEU A 211 8.09 0.76 21.18
N LYS A 212 8.91 0.26 22.10
CA LYS A 212 8.46 -0.17 23.43
C LYS A 212 8.14 1.05 24.31
N PRO A 213 7.23 0.94 25.29
CA PRO A 213 6.85 2.09 26.14
C PRO A 213 8.03 2.78 26.83
N ALA A 214 9.00 2.01 27.35
CA ALA A 214 10.21 2.57 27.97
C ALA A 214 11.08 3.36 26.97
N ALA A 215 11.18 2.86 25.73
CA ALA A 215 11.90 3.53 24.66
C ALA A 215 11.16 4.81 24.22
N ALA A 216 9.83 4.77 24.10
CA ALA A 216 9.02 5.94 23.75
C ALA A 216 9.21 7.11 24.74
N ARG A 217 9.24 6.84 26.06
CA ARG A 217 9.49 7.89 27.06
C ARG A 217 10.80 8.62 26.83
N ILE A 218 11.87 7.88 26.54
CA ILE A 218 13.20 8.43 26.30
C ILE A 218 13.23 9.18 24.97
N LEU A 219 12.78 8.54 23.88
CA LEU A 219 12.87 9.09 22.53
C LEU A 219 12.05 10.35 22.38
N ILE A 220 10.76 10.32 22.77
CA ILE A 220 9.87 11.47 22.65
C ILE A 220 10.40 12.63 23.48
N LYS A 221 10.75 12.39 24.75
CA LYS A 221 11.28 13.45 25.63
C LYS A 221 12.52 14.12 25.03
N THR A 222 13.45 13.31 24.54
CA THR A 222 14.70 13.84 23.94
C THR A 222 14.43 14.59 22.63
N LEU A 223 13.54 14.09 21.77
CA LEU A 223 13.14 14.80 20.55
C LEU A 223 12.46 16.14 20.84
N LYS A 224 11.59 16.21 21.85
CA LYS A 224 10.96 17.46 22.29
C LYS A 224 12.00 18.48 22.76
N ASP A 225 12.98 18.03 23.54
CA ASP A 225 14.01 18.90 24.12
C ASP A 225 15.03 19.38 23.06
N GLU A 226 15.38 18.55 22.07
CA GLU A 226 16.47 18.83 21.12
C GLU A 226 16.01 19.39 19.76
N VAL A 227 14.77 19.11 19.32
CA VAL A 227 14.31 19.44 17.96
C VAL A 227 13.33 20.62 17.99
N GLY A 228 12.38 20.64 18.93
CA GLY A 228 11.41 21.74 19.08
C GLY A 228 10.30 21.82 18.02
N LEU A 229 10.17 20.82 17.13
CA LEU A 229 8.96 20.65 16.31
C LEU A 229 7.88 19.90 17.11
N PRO A 230 6.58 20.11 16.82
CA PRO A 230 5.55 19.20 17.31
C PRO A 230 5.79 17.79 16.75
N ILE A 231 5.57 16.78 17.59
CA ILE A 231 5.80 15.38 17.26
C ILE A 231 4.45 14.69 17.04
N HIS A 232 4.31 14.06 15.88
CA HIS A 232 3.19 13.22 15.52
C HIS A 232 3.63 11.76 15.54
N PHE A 233 3.19 11.00 16.54
CA PHE A 233 3.62 9.63 16.75
C PHE A 233 2.62 8.63 16.13
N HIS A 234 3.15 7.79 15.26
CA HIS A 234 2.41 6.73 14.59
C HIS A 234 2.99 5.38 15.01
N THR A 235 2.14 4.45 15.43
CA THR A 235 2.53 3.06 15.73
C THR A 235 1.43 2.08 15.32
N HIS A 236 1.78 0.79 15.31
CA HIS A 236 0.84 -0.31 15.12
C HIS A 236 0.73 -1.12 16.41
N ASP A 237 -0.42 -1.73 16.64
CA ASP A 237 -0.71 -2.51 17.83
C ASP A 237 -0.41 -4.01 17.65
N THR A 238 0.49 -4.35 16.73
CA THR A 238 0.79 -5.74 16.33
C THR A 238 1.20 -6.60 17.53
N SER A 239 1.98 -6.00 18.44
CA SER A 239 2.45 -6.63 19.68
C SER A 239 1.42 -6.62 20.82
N GLY A 240 0.30 -5.88 20.65
CA GLY A 240 -0.68 -5.60 21.70
C GLY A 240 -0.22 -4.56 22.72
N MET A 241 0.91 -3.89 22.46
CA MET A 241 1.52 -2.89 23.34
C MET A 241 1.48 -1.46 22.77
N GLY A 242 0.91 -1.25 21.58
CA GLY A 242 0.87 0.05 20.92
C GLY A 242 0.11 1.10 21.73
N GLY A 243 -1.02 0.72 22.32
CA GLY A 243 -1.77 1.61 23.23
C GLY A 243 -0.95 2.04 24.45
N ALA A 244 -0.22 1.11 25.07
CA ALA A 244 0.67 1.41 26.18
C ALA A 244 1.85 2.31 25.76
N THR A 245 2.36 2.14 24.54
CA THR A 245 3.40 3.01 23.97
C THR A 245 2.85 4.41 23.72
N ILE A 246 1.62 4.56 23.24
CA ILE A 246 0.95 5.87 23.09
C ILE A 246 0.81 6.57 24.45
N LEU A 247 0.35 5.88 25.50
CA LEU A 247 0.25 6.48 26.84
C LEU A 247 1.63 6.93 27.37
N ALA A 248 2.66 6.12 27.17
CA ALA A 248 4.04 6.48 27.51
C ALA A 248 4.56 7.68 26.71
N ALA A 249 4.20 7.80 25.43
CA ALA A 249 4.53 8.97 24.59
C ALA A 249 3.77 10.22 25.03
N ALA A 250 2.49 10.08 25.42
CA ALA A 250 1.65 11.15 25.94
C ALA A 250 2.23 11.74 27.24
N ASP A 251 2.64 10.89 28.17
CA ASP A 251 3.34 11.31 29.40
C ASP A 251 4.65 12.04 29.11
N ALA A 252 5.34 11.68 28.02
CA ALA A 252 6.59 12.31 27.59
C ALA A 252 6.39 13.60 26.77
N GLY A 253 5.14 13.98 26.49
CA GLY A 253 4.78 15.22 25.83
C GLY A 253 4.71 15.16 24.30
N VAL A 254 4.42 13.99 23.71
CA VAL A 254 4.07 13.90 22.27
C VAL A 254 2.86 14.77 21.95
N ASP A 255 2.78 15.41 20.79
CA ASP A 255 1.73 16.39 20.51
C ASP A 255 0.49 15.73 19.90
N ALA A 256 0.69 14.83 18.95
CA ALA A 256 -0.37 14.07 18.29
C ALA A 256 -0.05 12.57 18.17
N VAL A 257 -1.08 11.73 18.11
CA VAL A 257 -0.97 10.30 17.84
C VAL A 257 -1.97 9.81 16.80
N ASP A 258 -1.60 8.76 16.09
CA ASP A 258 -2.49 8.03 15.20
C ASP A 258 -3.23 6.92 15.96
N CYS A 259 -4.56 6.91 15.86
CA CYS A 259 -5.43 5.84 16.35
C CYS A 259 -6.45 5.44 15.27
N ALA A 260 -7.05 4.27 15.39
CA ALA A 260 -8.16 3.84 14.52
C ALA A 260 -9.43 3.62 15.34
N MET A 261 -10.60 3.86 14.74
CA MET A 261 -11.90 3.53 15.32
C MET A 261 -11.93 2.06 15.74
N ASP A 262 -12.64 1.77 16.84
CA ASP A 262 -12.51 0.48 17.53
C ASP A 262 -12.71 -0.71 16.60
N ALA A 263 -13.72 -0.65 15.73
CA ALA A 263 -14.03 -1.67 14.73
C ALA A 263 -12.92 -1.95 13.70
N LEU A 264 -11.93 -1.06 13.54
CA LEU A 264 -10.83 -1.15 12.58
C LEU A 264 -9.46 -0.92 13.25
N SER A 265 -9.37 -1.16 14.55
CA SER A 265 -8.17 -1.03 15.37
C SER A 265 -7.59 -2.38 15.82
N GLY A 266 -6.44 -2.35 16.49
CA GLY A 266 -5.79 -3.53 17.07
C GLY A 266 -5.09 -4.41 16.04
N ASN A 267 -4.36 -5.43 16.52
CA ASN A 267 -3.51 -6.29 15.69
C ASN A 267 -2.59 -5.44 14.81
N THR A 268 -2.51 -5.72 13.51
CA THR A 268 -1.67 -4.94 12.59
C THR A 268 -2.17 -3.53 12.32
N SER A 269 -3.32 -3.11 12.84
CA SER A 269 -3.82 -1.73 12.77
C SER A 269 -3.22 -0.83 13.86
N GLN A 270 -3.65 0.43 13.93
CA GLN A 270 -3.34 1.33 15.03
C GLN A 270 -4.02 0.90 16.34
N PRO A 271 -3.53 1.40 17.49
CA PRO A 271 -4.22 1.27 18.77
C PRO A 271 -5.66 1.83 18.72
N THR A 272 -6.52 1.24 19.56
CA THR A 272 -7.95 1.55 19.63
C THR A 272 -8.22 2.97 20.10
N LEU A 273 -8.82 3.80 19.24
CA LEU A 273 -9.09 5.21 19.48
C LEU A 273 -9.96 5.39 20.73
N GLY A 274 -11.09 4.68 20.85
CA GLY A 274 -11.96 4.78 22.01
C GLY A 274 -11.27 4.42 23.32
N SER A 275 -10.39 3.41 23.30
CA SER A 275 -9.62 3.00 24.48
C SER A 275 -8.57 4.02 24.89
N VAL A 276 -7.86 4.63 23.94
CA VAL A 276 -6.89 5.70 24.22
C VAL A 276 -7.60 6.93 24.79
N VAL A 277 -8.74 7.32 24.21
CA VAL A 277 -9.54 8.46 24.68
C VAL A 277 -10.04 8.22 26.11
N GLU A 278 -10.61 7.06 26.41
CA GLU A 278 -11.08 6.72 27.77
C GLU A 278 -9.92 6.62 28.78
N ALA A 279 -8.76 6.08 28.37
CA ALA A 279 -7.59 5.98 29.24
C ALA A 279 -7.02 7.34 29.66
N LEU A 280 -7.20 8.38 28.83
CA LEU A 280 -6.73 9.74 29.09
C LEU A 280 -7.81 10.65 29.67
N ALA A 281 -9.07 10.20 29.74
CA ALA A 281 -10.17 10.99 30.29
C ALA A 281 -9.86 11.42 31.73
N GLN A 282 -10.13 12.69 32.05
CA GLN A 282 -9.88 13.28 33.37
C GLN A 282 -8.40 13.31 33.79
N THR A 283 -7.47 13.19 32.84
CA THR A 283 -6.03 13.43 33.05
C THR A 283 -5.61 14.77 32.48
N ASP A 284 -4.38 15.21 32.74
CA ASP A 284 -3.82 16.44 32.13
C ASP A 284 -3.71 16.37 30.59
N ARG A 285 -3.79 15.17 30.03
CA ARG A 285 -3.66 14.86 28.60
C ARG A 285 -5.00 14.50 27.93
N ASP A 286 -6.13 14.73 28.62
CA ASP A 286 -7.49 14.47 28.11
C ASP A 286 -7.67 15.07 26.69
N THR A 287 -8.13 14.23 25.75
CA THR A 287 -8.28 14.60 24.33
C THR A 287 -9.45 15.56 24.12
N GLY A 288 -10.46 15.53 25.00
CA GLY A 288 -11.72 16.25 24.85
C GLY A 288 -12.61 15.77 23.70
N LEU A 289 -12.35 14.58 23.15
CA LEU A 289 -13.20 13.95 22.14
C LEU A 289 -14.43 13.31 22.79
N ASP A 290 -15.58 13.37 22.12
CA ASP A 290 -16.81 12.74 22.59
C ASP A 290 -16.75 11.22 22.36
N ILE A 291 -16.62 10.46 23.45
CA ILE A 291 -16.61 9.00 23.41
C ILE A 291 -17.93 8.39 22.91
N GLY A 292 -19.06 9.06 23.13
CA GLY A 292 -20.35 8.65 22.59
C GLY A 292 -20.36 8.70 21.06
N ALA A 293 -19.82 9.78 20.50
CA ALA A 293 -19.65 9.93 19.05
C ALA A 293 -18.68 8.90 18.46
N ILE A 294 -17.55 8.64 19.13
CA ILE A 294 -16.58 7.61 18.73
C ILE A 294 -17.24 6.24 18.66
N ARG A 295 -17.95 5.83 19.72
CA ARG A 295 -18.67 4.54 19.76
C ARG A 295 -19.72 4.45 18.67
N ALA A 296 -20.49 5.51 18.42
CA ALA A 296 -21.50 5.53 17.37
C ALA A 296 -20.90 5.38 15.96
N ILE A 297 -19.78 6.06 15.69
CA ILE A 297 -19.04 5.91 14.42
C ILE A 297 -18.42 4.52 14.32
N SER A 298 -17.90 3.97 15.41
CA SER A 298 -17.37 2.61 15.44
C SER A 298 -18.46 1.56 15.15
N ASN A 299 -19.68 1.72 15.66
CA ASN A 299 -20.81 0.82 15.34
C ASN A 299 -21.13 0.81 13.83
N TYR A 300 -21.01 1.97 13.17
CA TYR A 300 -21.13 2.04 11.71
C TYR A 300 -20.02 1.22 11.04
N TRP A 301 -18.77 1.40 11.46
CA TRP A 301 -17.63 0.68 10.90
C TRP A 301 -17.66 -0.81 11.17
N GLU A 302 -18.18 -1.25 12.31
CA GLU A 302 -18.40 -2.66 12.64
C GLU A 302 -19.31 -3.30 11.58
N ARG A 303 -20.45 -2.66 11.29
CA ARG A 303 -21.37 -3.15 10.26
C ARG A 303 -20.76 -3.11 8.85
N VAL A 304 -20.01 -2.06 8.53
CA VAL A 304 -19.32 -1.93 7.24
C VAL A 304 -18.28 -3.04 7.06
N ARG A 305 -17.52 -3.35 8.12
CA ARG A 305 -16.42 -4.33 8.10
C ARG A 305 -16.92 -5.73 7.72
N GLU A 306 -18.15 -6.10 8.08
CA GLU A 306 -18.77 -7.38 7.68
C GLU A 306 -18.76 -7.59 6.16
N ASN A 307 -18.93 -6.53 5.36
CA ASN A 307 -18.90 -6.63 3.90
C ASN A 307 -17.52 -7.04 3.34
N TYR A 308 -16.47 -6.91 4.15
CA TYR A 308 -15.08 -7.16 3.78
C TYR A 308 -14.53 -8.48 4.35
N ALA A 309 -15.38 -9.38 4.83
CA ALA A 309 -14.97 -10.65 5.43
C ALA A 309 -13.97 -11.46 4.57
N ALA A 310 -14.10 -11.41 3.24
CA ALA A 310 -13.19 -12.09 2.30
C ALA A 310 -11.74 -11.56 2.32
N PHE A 311 -11.50 -10.38 2.91
CA PHE A 311 -10.21 -9.69 2.92
C PHE A 311 -9.59 -9.56 4.31
N GLU A 312 -10.20 -10.17 5.33
CA GLU A 312 -9.68 -10.17 6.69
C GLU A 312 -8.28 -10.79 6.77
N SER A 313 -7.39 -10.15 7.53
CA SER A 313 -6.03 -10.63 7.78
C SER A 313 -5.97 -11.99 8.49
N GLY A 314 -7.05 -12.39 9.18
CA GLY A 314 -7.16 -13.64 9.92
C GLY A 314 -6.34 -13.68 11.22
N LEU A 315 -5.76 -12.56 11.65
CA LEU A 315 -5.08 -12.45 12.93
C LEU A 315 -6.09 -12.38 14.08
N GLN A 316 -6.08 -13.39 14.95
CA GLN A 316 -6.99 -13.49 16.10
C GLN A 316 -6.40 -12.89 17.38
N SER A 317 -5.10 -12.67 17.44
CA SER A 317 -4.40 -12.21 18.64
C SER A 317 -3.16 -11.37 18.30
N PRO A 318 -2.67 -10.56 19.25
CA PRO A 318 -1.36 -9.93 19.15
C PRO A 318 -0.23 -10.95 18.93
N ALA A 319 0.86 -10.49 18.31
CA ALA A 319 2.04 -11.27 18.00
C ALA A 319 3.32 -10.53 18.40
N SER A 320 3.98 -11.01 19.47
CA SER A 320 5.28 -10.48 19.89
C SER A 320 6.44 -10.86 18.97
N GLU A 321 6.23 -11.83 18.06
CA GLU A 321 7.17 -12.22 17.00
C GLU A 321 7.58 -11.01 16.13
N VAL A 322 6.78 -9.94 16.12
CA VAL A 322 7.12 -8.69 15.43
C VAL A 322 8.42 -8.06 15.92
N TYR A 323 8.82 -8.28 17.19
CA TYR A 323 10.10 -7.81 17.72
C TYR A 323 11.31 -8.61 17.20
N LEU A 324 11.07 -9.78 16.61
CA LEU A 324 12.09 -10.58 15.92
C LEU A 324 12.19 -10.15 14.45
N HIS A 325 11.10 -10.28 13.70
CA HIS A 325 11.13 -10.14 12.24
C HIS A 325 10.95 -8.69 11.76
N GLU A 326 10.37 -7.81 12.58
CA GLU A 326 10.21 -6.38 12.26
C GLU A 326 9.47 -6.13 10.93
N MET A 327 8.49 -6.97 10.60
CA MET A 327 7.65 -6.79 9.41
C MET A 327 6.57 -5.75 9.74
N PRO A 328 6.41 -4.70 8.90
CA PRO A 328 5.26 -3.81 9.01
C PRO A 328 3.93 -4.53 8.85
N GLY A 329 2.84 -3.94 9.36
CA GLY A 329 1.51 -4.56 9.34
C GLY A 329 1.09 -5.07 7.96
N GLY A 330 1.10 -4.20 6.93
CA GLY A 330 0.77 -4.59 5.56
C GLY A 330 1.72 -5.62 4.93
N GLN A 331 3.01 -5.61 5.31
CA GLN A 331 3.98 -6.60 4.82
C GLN A 331 3.68 -7.99 5.39
N PHE A 332 3.32 -8.08 6.67
CA PHE A 332 2.98 -9.35 7.31
C PHE A 332 1.81 -10.04 6.61
N THR A 333 0.70 -9.32 6.41
CA THR A 333 -0.51 -9.86 5.76
C THR A 333 -0.21 -10.29 4.32
N ASN A 334 0.54 -9.49 3.57
CA ASN A 334 0.91 -9.82 2.18
C ASN A 334 1.86 -11.02 2.10
N LEU A 335 2.91 -11.06 2.93
CA LEU A 335 3.90 -12.12 2.91
C LEU A 335 3.30 -13.47 3.34
N LYS A 336 2.35 -13.46 4.28
CA LYS A 336 1.62 -14.68 4.67
C LYS A 336 0.77 -15.23 3.53
N ALA A 337 0.07 -14.36 2.80
CA ALA A 337 -0.67 -14.75 1.60
C ALA A 337 0.25 -15.30 0.50
N GLN A 338 1.42 -14.69 0.30
CA GLN A 338 2.45 -15.16 -0.64
C GLN A 338 3.01 -16.52 -0.23
N ALA A 339 3.41 -16.69 1.04
CA ALA A 339 3.88 -17.97 1.58
C ALA A 339 2.86 -19.09 1.36
N ARG A 340 1.56 -18.82 1.62
CA ARG A 340 0.48 -19.78 1.33
C ARG A 340 0.40 -20.14 -0.15
N SER A 341 0.46 -19.16 -1.04
CA SER A 341 0.43 -19.40 -2.49
C SER A 341 1.60 -20.25 -2.99
N MET A 342 2.72 -20.24 -2.28
CA MET A 342 3.92 -21.04 -2.57
C MET A 342 3.95 -22.39 -1.83
N GLY A 343 2.91 -22.74 -1.07
CA GLY A 343 2.88 -23.95 -0.24
C GLY A 343 3.81 -23.92 0.97
N LEU A 344 4.19 -22.73 1.44
CA LEU A 344 5.07 -22.49 2.60
C LEU A 344 4.29 -22.06 3.85
N GLU A 345 2.95 -22.21 3.87
CA GLU A 345 2.11 -21.79 5.01
C GLU A 345 2.52 -22.50 6.31
N ASP A 346 2.75 -23.80 6.25
CA ASP A 346 3.17 -24.62 7.41
C ASP A 346 4.59 -24.31 7.89
N ARG A 347 5.38 -23.57 7.09
CA ARG A 347 6.76 -23.15 7.38
C ARG A 347 6.85 -21.66 7.74
N TRP A 348 5.75 -21.05 8.18
CA TRP A 348 5.72 -19.61 8.47
C TRP A 348 6.82 -19.15 9.44
N HIS A 349 7.11 -19.92 10.49
CA HIS A 349 8.17 -19.58 11.45
C HIS A 349 9.56 -19.54 10.80
N GLU A 350 9.83 -20.39 9.81
CA GLU A 350 11.07 -20.34 9.04
C GLU A 350 11.12 -19.08 8.16
N VAL A 351 9.99 -18.67 7.58
CA VAL A 351 9.88 -17.42 6.80
C VAL A 351 10.10 -16.20 7.69
N ALA A 352 9.54 -16.18 8.90
CA ALA A 352 9.74 -15.10 9.86
C ALA A 352 11.20 -14.99 10.31
N GLN A 353 11.85 -16.12 10.59
CA GLN A 353 13.29 -16.15 10.92
C GLN A 353 14.15 -15.71 9.74
N ALA A 354 13.90 -16.25 8.54
CA ALA A 354 14.62 -15.89 7.33
C ALA A 354 14.49 -14.39 7.03
N TYR A 355 13.33 -13.77 7.29
CA TYR A 355 13.15 -12.33 7.13
C TYR A 355 14.05 -11.51 8.09
N ALA A 356 14.18 -11.95 9.34
CA ALA A 356 15.11 -11.34 10.29
C ALA A 356 16.57 -11.52 9.83
N ASP A 357 16.93 -12.71 9.35
CA ASP A 357 18.28 -13.03 8.87
C ASP A 357 18.65 -12.21 7.63
N VAL A 358 17.72 -12.09 6.67
CA VAL A 358 17.89 -11.26 5.47
C VAL A 358 18.10 -9.80 5.84
N ASN A 359 17.35 -9.27 6.82
CA ASN A 359 17.56 -7.91 7.29
C ASN A 359 19.00 -7.71 7.79
N ARG A 360 19.55 -8.67 8.56
CA ARG A 360 20.95 -8.61 9.02
C ARG A 360 21.94 -8.73 7.87
N MET A 361 21.69 -9.64 6.94
CA MET A 361 22.50 -9.83 5.74
C MET A 361 22.58 -8.58 4.87
N PHE A 362 21.50 -7.80 4.78
CA PHE A 362 21.45 -6.51 4.08
C PHE A 362 21.97 -5.33 4.91
N GLY A 363 22.52 -5.58 6.11
CA GLY A 363 23.20 -4.57 6.93
C GLY A 363 22.31 -3.87 7.95
N ASP A 364 21.18 -4.48 8.36
CA ASP A 364 20.15 -3.95 9.25
C ASP A 364 19.53 -2.66 8.69
N ILE A 365 18.42 -2.78 7.96
CA ILE A 365 17.77 -1.67 7.25
C ILE A 365 16.44 -1.27 7.88
N VAL A 366 16.00 -0.05 7.58
CA VAL A 366 14.61 0.37 7.78
C VAL A 366 13.76 -0.43 6.79
N LYS A 367 12.69 -1.06 7.31
CA LYS A 367 11.81 -1.95 6.53
C LYS A 367 10.42 -1.37 6.47
N VAL A 368 10.13 -0.65 5.39
CA VAL A 368 8.82 -0.10 5.05
C VAL A 368 8.66 -0.16 3.54
N THR A 369 7.46 -0.03 2.99
CA THR A 369 7.31 -0.15 1.53
C THR A 369 8.19 0.88 0.78
N PRO A 370 9.02 0.46 -0.20
CA PRO A 370 9.16 -0.90 -0.75
C PRO A 370 10.28 -1.77 -0.13
N SER A 371 11.18 -1.26 0.72
CA SER A 371 12.28 -2.04 1.32
C SER A 371 11.82 -3.29 2.08
N SER A 372 10.66 -3.24 2.76
CA SER A 372 10.07 -4.41 3.42
C SER A 372 9.69 -5.53 2.45
N LYS A 373 9.26 -5.17 1.23
CA LYS A 373 8.97 -6.15 0.17
C LYS A 373 10.24 -6.87 -0.24
N VAL A 374 11.33 -6.12 -0.46
CA VAL A 374 12.62 -6.67 -0.89
C VAL A 374 13.13 -7.72 0.09
N VAL A 375 13.05 -7.43 1.40
CA VAL A 375 13.41 -8.40 2.46
C VAL A 375 12.49 -9.62 2.42
N GLY A 376 11.19 -9.42 2.17
CA GLY A 376 10.19 -10.49 2.03
C GLY A 376 10.45 -11.43 0.85
N ASP A 377 10.70 -10.87 -0.34
CA ASP A 377 10.98 -11.63 -1.56
C ASP A 377 12.21 -12.52 -1.36
N MET A 378 13.28 -11.96 -0.76
CA MET A 378 14.50 -12.72 -0.46
C MET A 378 14.26 -13.81 0.59
N ALA A 379 13.49 -13.52 1.65
CA ALA A 379 13.18 -14.49 2.70
C ALA A 379 12.39 -15.69 2.16
N LEU A 380 11.35 -15.44 1.35
CA LEU A 380 10.58 -16.50 0.70
C LEU A 380 11.45 -17.36 -0.21
N MET A 381 12.31 -16.72 -1.02
CA MET A 381 13.24 -17.43 -1.89
C MET A 381 14.19 -18.32 -1.10
N MET A 382 14.78 -17.79 -0.02
CA MET A 382 15.70 -18.56 0.84
C MET A 382 15.01 -19.79 1.44
N VAL A 383 13.79 -19.64 1.97
CA VAL A 383 13.04 -20.77 2.55
C VAL A 383 12.60 -21.77 1.47
N ALA A 384 12.15 -21.30 0.31
CA ALA A 384 11.76 -22.15 -0.81
C ALA A 384 12.93 -23.01 -1.32
N GLN A 385 14.14 -22.45 -1.34
CA GLN A 385 15.35 -23.10 -1.85
C GLN A 385 16.22 -23.73 -0.75
N ASN A 386 15.79 -23.67 0.52
CA ASN A 386 16.56 -24.10 1.70
C ASN A 386 17.97 -23.50 1.76
N LEU A 387 18.08 -22.19 1.49
CA LEU A 387 19.32 -21.42 1.55
C LEU A 387 19.48 -20.79 2.93
N THR A 388 20.69 -20.88 3.49
CA THR A 388 21.09 -20.13 4.68
C THR A 388 21.72 -18.77 4.30
N PRO A 389 21.87 -17.82 5.23
CA PRO A 389 22.62 -16.58 4.96
C PRO A 389 24.07 -16.85 4.50
N ASP A 390 24.73 -17.86 5.08
CA ASP A 390 26.09 -18.24 4.71
C ASP A 390 26.16 -18.74 3.26
N ASP A 391 25.17 -19.53 2.83
CA ASP A 391 25.02 -19.95 1.43
C ASP A 391 24.88 -18.76 0.47
N VAL A 392 24.10 -17.75 0.88
CA VAL A 392 23.88 -16.54 0.06
C VAL A 392 25.15 -15.69 -0.01
N LEU A 393 25.92 -15.61 1.07
CA LEU A 393 27.14 -14.81 1.14
C LEU A 393 28.37 -15.52 0.54
N ASP A 394 28.36 -16.84 0.40
CA ASP A 394 29.46 -17.60 -0.19
C ASP A 394 29.70 -17.19 -1.66
N PRO A 395 30.86 -16.61 -2.02
CA PRO A 395 31.14 -16.21 -3.40
C PRO A 395 31.23 -17.38 -4.38
N ALA A 396 31.43 -18.62 -3.90
CA ALA A 396 31.48 -19.81 -4.74
C ALA A 396 30.10 -20.39 -5.07
N LYS A 397 29.05 -20.01 -4.33
CA LYS A 397 27.69 -20.50 -4.55
C LYS A 397 26.90 -19.53 -5.43
N ASP A 398 26.45 -20.00 -6.59
CA ASP A 398 25.58 -19.21 -7.47
C ASP A 398 24.17 -19.12 -6.88
N VAL A 399 23.63 -17.90 -6.87
CA VAL A 399 22.31 -17.58 -6.31
C VAL A 399 21.62 -16.62 -7.28
N SER A 400 20.43 -17.00 -7.75
CA SER A 400 19.59 -16.10 -8.53
C SER A 400 18.82 -15.19 -7.57
N PHE A 401 19.12 -13.90 -7.58
CA PHE A 401 18.46 -12.93 -6.70
C PHE A 401 17.14 -12.43 -7.31
N PRO A 402 16.11 -12.16 -6.49
CA PRO A 402 14.91 -11.48 -6.97
C PRO A 402 15.25 -10.10 -7.56
N ASP A 403 14.55 -9.67 -8.61
CA ASP A 403 14.77 -8.37 -9.24
C ASP A 403 14.67 -7.21 -8.24
N SER A 404 13.79 -7.32 -7.25
CA SER A 404 13.63 -6.33 -6.18
C SER A 404 14.89 -6.16 -5.32
N VAL A 405 15.65 -7.24 -5.11
CA VAL A 405 16.95 -7.21 -4.41
C VAL A 405 18.01 -6.58 -5.29
N VAL A 406 18.06 -6.94 -6.58
CA VAL A 406 18.99 -6.36 -7.55
C VAL A 406 18.77 -4.86 -7.67
N ASP A 407 17.52 -4.42 -7.83
CA ASP A 407 17.14 -3.02 -7.95
C ASP A 407 17.51 -2.21 -6.70
N MET A 408 17.24 -2.75 -5.50
CA MET A 408 17.65 -2.13 -4.25
C MET A 408 19.17 -2.00 -4.13
N MET A 409 19.91 -3.07 -4.41
CA MET A 409 21.38 -3.08 -4.31
C MET A 409 22.06 -2.17 -5.36
N ARG A 410 21.39 -1.95 -6.50
CA ARG A 410 21.81 -0.96 -7.52
C ARG A 410 21.69 0.47 -7.01
N GLY A 411 20.94 0.70 -5.93
CA GLY A 411 20.76 2.02 -5.29
C GLY A 411 19.43 2.68 -5.65
N ASN A 412 18.52 2.02 -6.37
CA ASN A 412 17.26 2.61 -6.81
C ASN A 412 16.27 2.89 -5.66
N LEU A 413 16.44 2.27 -4.49
CA LEU A 413 15.68 2.63 -3.28
C LEU A 413 16.33 3.73 -2.44
N GLY A 414 17.49 4.24 -2.86
CA GLY A 414 18.30 5.18 -2.09
C GLY A 414 19.38 4.50 -1.25
N GLN A 415 19.90 5.23 -0.27
CA GLN A 415 21.05 4.81 0.55
C GLN A 415 20.65 4.58 2.01
N PRO A 416 20.95 3.39 2.59
CA PRO A 416 20.74 3.17 4.01
C PRO A 416 21.83 3.86 4.84
N PRO A 417 21.57 4.17 6.12
CA PRO A 417 22.60 4.67 7.01
C PRO A 417 23.80 3.72 7.06
N GLY A 418 25.01 4.23 6.79
CA GLY A 418 26.23 3.43 6.74
C GLY A 418 26.49 2.67 5.43
N GLY A 419 25.60 2.79 4.43
CA GLY A 419 25.74 2.16 3.12
C GLY A 419 25.41 0.66 3.11
N TRP A 420 25.51 0.05 1.93
CA TRP A 420 25.27 -1.38 1.70
C TRP A 420 26.50 -2.23 2.05
N PRO A 421 26.34 -3.44 2.62
CA PRO A 421 27.47 -4.35 2.81
C PRO A 421 28.10 -4.74 1.47
N GLN A 422 29.39 -4.43 1.30
CA GLN A 422 30.09 -4.52 0.01
C GLN A 422 30.09 -5.93 -0.60
N ALA A 423 30.22 -6.97 0.22
CA ALA A 423 30.30 -8.35 -0.25
C ALA A 423 28.99 -8.79 -0.96
N ILE A 424 27.84 -8.58 -0.32
CA ILE A 424 26.55 -8.94 -0.92
C ILE A 424 26.19 -8.01 -2.08
N GLN A 425 26.47 -6.70 -1.97
CA GLN A 425 26.21 -5.76 -3.07
C GLN A 425 26.99 -6.15 -4.32
N THR A 426 28.28 -6.45 -4.20
CA THR A 426 29.12 -6.90 -5.32
C THR A 426 28.60 -8.19 -5.94
N LYS A 427 28.19 -9.16 -5.12
CA LYS A 427 27.67 -10.44 -5.59
C LYS A 427 26.34 -10.28 -6.34
N VAL A 428 25.42 -9.48 -5.81
CA VAL A 428 24.11 -9.22 -6.44
C VAL A 428 24.28 -8.48 -7.77
N LEU A 429 25.16 -7.49 -7.82
CA LEU A 429 25.36 -6.64 -9.01
C LEU A 429 26.28 -7.24 -10.07
N LYS A 430 26.97 -8.34 -9.77
CA LYS A 430 27.87 -9.05 -10.73
C LYS A 430 28.87 -8.11 -11.43
N GLY A 431 29.33 -7.08 -10.73
CA GLY A 431 30.29 -6.09 -11.23
C GLY A 431 29.67 -4.80 -11.81
N GLU A 432 28.34 -4.67 -11.87
CA GLU A 432 27.70 -3.38 -12.15
C GLU A 432 27.98 -2.35 -11.03
N ALA A 433 28.22 -1.09 -11.40
CA ALA A 433 28.44 -0.02 -10.45
C ALA A 433 27.11 0.43 -9.82
N PRO A 434 27.01 0.53 -8.48
CA PRO A 434 25.83 1.04 -7.83
C PRO A 434 25.72 2.57 -7.94
N ILE A 435 24.50 3.07 -7.93
CA ILE A 435 24.16 4.49 -7.78
C ILE A 435 24.30 4.86 -6.30
N THR A 436 24.95 5.99 -6.01
CA THR A 436 25.23 6.45 -4.63
C THR A 436 24.55 7.77 -4.26
N ASP A 437 23.99 8.46 -5.24
CA ASP A 437 23.23 9.69 -5.13
C ASP A 437 21.74 9.43 -5.40
N ARG A 438 20.93 10.50 -5.43
CA ARG A 438 19.47 10.38 -5.37
C ARG A 438 18.95 9.80 -6.69
N PRO A 439 18.20 8.68 -6.70
CA PRO A 439 17.78 8.03 -7.94
C PRO A 439 17.00 8.94 -8.90
N GLY A 440 16.13 9.81 -8.38
CA GLY A 440 15.36 10.76 -9.19
C GLY A 440 16.20 11.86 -9.85
N ALA A 441 17.42 12.13 -9.36
CA ALA A 441 18.29 13.18 -9.91
C ALA A 441 18.87 12.83 -11.29
N HIS A 442 18.86 11.55 -11.67
CA HIS A 442 19.33 11.06 -12.97
C HIS A 442 18.22 10.95 -14.02
N LEU A 443 16.98 11.23 -13.65
CA LEU A 443 15.84 11.12 -14.55
C LEU A 443 15.56 12.47 -15.19
N ASP A 444 15.50 12.48 -16.52
CA ASP A 444 15.13 13.68 -17.27
C ASP A 444 13.71 14.13 -16.91
N PRO A 445 13.46 15.46 -16.81
CA PRO A 445 12.13 15.97 -16.59
C PRO A 445 11.15 15.49 -17.67
N VAL A 446 9.95 15.10 -17.24
CA VAL A 446 8.88 14.69 -18.17
C VAL A 446 8.17 15.92 -18.74
N ASP A 447 7.95 15.95 -20.06
CA ASP A 447 7.04 16.91 -20.68
C ASP A 447 5.58 16.51 -20.38
N LEU A 448 4.99 17.21 -19.40
CA LEU A 448 3.65 16.91 -18.89
C LEU A 448 2.57 17.06 -19.96
N GLU A 449 2.69 18.05 -20.85
CA GLU A 449 1.69 18.29 -21.90
C GLU A 449 1.83 17.30 -23.05
N ALA A 450 3.05 16.84 -23.35
CA ALA A 450 3.25 15.74 -24.28
C ALA A 450 2.66 14.42 -23.75
N GLU A 451 2.87 14.07 -22.48
CA GLU A 451 2.24 12.89 -21.88
C GLU A 451 0.71 13.03 -21.77
N ARG A 452 0.19 14.24 -21.53
CA ARG A 452 -1.26 14.52 -21.58
C ARG A 452 -1.84 14.26 -22.97
N ALA A 453 -1.20 14.77 -24.02
CA ALA A 453 -1.65 14.59 -25.40
C ALA A 453 -1.62 13.10 -25.80
N LYS A 454 -0.55 12.38 -25.42
CA LYS A 454 -0.42 10.94 -25.62
C LYS A 454 -1.49 10.13 -24.89
N LEU A 455 -1.79 10.47 -23.63
CA LEU A 455 -2.87 9.82 -22.89
C LEU A 455 -4.23 10.09 -23.52
N SER A 456 -4.47 11.31 -23.99
CA SER A 456 -5.69 11.67 -24.73
C SER A 456 -5.84 10.80 -25.98
N GLU A 457 -4.77 10.59 -26.76
CA GLU A 457 -4.79 9.71 -27.93
C GLU A 457 -5.08 8.25 -27.56
N ILE A 458 -4.47 7.73 -26.50
CA ILE A 458 -4.71 6.36 -25.98
C ILE A 458 -6.19 6.17 -25.56
N LEU A 459 -6.85 7.24 -25.13
CA LEU A 459 -8.24 7.25 -24.66
C LEU A 459 -9.18 7.89 -25.68
N ASP A 460 -8.93 7.66 -26.98
CA ASP A 460 -9.79 8.05 -28.10
C ASP A 460 -10.14 9.55 -28.16
N GLY A 461 -9.16 10.41 -27.84
CA GLY A 461 -9.28 11.87 -27.88
C GLY A 461 -10.00 12.46 -26.67
N ARG A 462 -10.17 11.69 -25.58
CA ARG A 462 -10.78 12.19 -24.34
C ARG A 462 -9.95 13.33 -23.74
N GLN A 463 -10.63 14.36 -23.22
CA GLN A 463 -9.98 15.42 -22.46
C GLN A 463 -9.41 14.86 -21.15
N ILE A 464 -8.15 15.17 -20.88
CA ILE A 464 -7.39 14.72 -19.71
C ILE A 464 -7.15 15.92 -18.80
N ASP A 465 -7.74 15.89 -17.61
CA ASP A 465 -7.44 16.87 -16.56
C ASP A 465 -6.15 16.53 -15.79
N ASP A 466 -5.78 17.37 -14.84
CA ASP A 466 -4.54 17.22 -14.10
C ASP A 466 -4.54 16.04 -13.12
N GLU A 467 -5.72 15.64 -12.64
CA GLU A 467 -5.86 14.47 -11.76
C GLU A 467 -5.73 13.17 -12.55
N ASP A 468 -6.34 13.11 -13.75
CA ASP A 468 -6.18 12.01 -14.69
C ASP A 468 -4.70 11.88 -15.11
N LEU A 469 -4.05 13.00 -15.46
CA LEU A 469 -2.63 13.01 -15.77
C LEU A 469 -1.77 12.55 -14.59
N ALA A 470 -2.03 13.04 -13.37
CA ALA A 470 -1.31 12.64 -12.18
C ALA A 470 -1.49 11.15 -11.87
N GLY A 471 -2.71 10.61 -12.06
CA GLY A 471 -3.00 9.18 -11.93
C GLY A 471 -2.23 8.33 -12.93
N TYR A 472 -2.22 8.75 -14.21
CA TYR A 472 -1.49 8.10 -15.27
C TYR A 472 0.03 8.15 -15.07
N LEU A 473 0.61 9.30 -14.70
CA LEU A 473 2.05 9.42 -14.46
C LEU A 473 2.53 8.49 -13.32
N MET A 474 1.72 8.30 -12.29
CA MET A 474 2.04 7.36 -11.21
C MET A 474 1.89 5.91 -11.65
N TYR A 475 0.82 5.59 -12.39
CA TYR A 475 0.46 4.22 -12.76
C TYR A 475 -0.09 4.10 -14.20
N PRO A 476 0.76 4.17 -15.25
CA PRO A 476 0.29 4.29 -16.63
C PRO A 476 -0.68 3.17 -17.03
N LYS A 477 -0.25 1.91 -16.86
CA LYS A 477 -1.05 0.72 -17.21
C LYS A 477 -2.30 0.58 -16.33
N VAL A 478 -2.17 0.81 -15.03
CA VAL A 478 -3.31 0.64 -14.09
C VAL A 478 -4.39 1.66 -14.39
N PHE A 479 -3.98 2.90 -14.69
CA PHE A 479 -4.88 3.98 -15.05
C PHE A 479 -5.60 3.68 -16.37
N THR A 480 -4.87 3.27 -17.43
CA THR A 480 -5.50 2.91 -18.71
C THR A 480 -6.44 1.71 -18.58
N ASP A 481 -6.05 0.66 -17.83
CA ASP A 481 -6.90 -0.50 -17.55
C ASP A 481 -8.15 -0.09 -16.74
N TYR A 482 -8.03 0.87 -15.82
CA TYR A 482 -9.16 1.45 -15.09
C TYR A 482 -10.11 2.19 -16.04
N MET A 483 -9.58 3.06 -16.91
CA MET A 483 -10.40 3.85 -17.84
C MET A 483 -11.17 2.96 -18.81
N GLN A 484 -10.53 1.92 -19.36
CA GLN A 484 -11.19 0.92 -20.20
C GLN A 484 -12.31 0.17 -19.46
N ARG A 485 -12.05 -0.27 -18.22
CA ARG A 485 -13.09 -0.93 -17.40
C ARG A 485 -14.23 0.02 -17.03
N HIS A 486 -13.92 1.29 -16.78
CA HIS A 486 -14.92 2.32 -16.50
C HIS A 486 -15.82 2.58 -17.71
N GLU A 487 -15.31 2.49 -18.93
CA GLU A 487 -16.12 2.57 -20.14
C GLU A 487 -17.09 1.37 -20.28
N ILE A 488 -16.63 0.16 -19.92
CA ILE A 488 -17.44 -1.05 -20.02
C ILE A 488 -18.52 -1.12 -18.92
N TYR A 489 -18.14 -0.85 -17.66
CA TYR A 489 -19.00 -1.07 -16.49
C TYR A 489 -19.62 0.20 -15.91
N GLY A 490 -19.14 1.38 -16.30
CA GLY A 490 -19.57 2.65 -15.74
C GLY A 490 -19.11 2.87 -14.29
N PRO A 491 -19.84 3.69 -13.51
CA PRO A 491 -19.42 4.15 -12.19
C PRO A 491 -19.67 3.11 -11.08
N VAL A 492 -18.97 1.97 -11.09
CA VAL A 492 -19.14 0.89 -10.10
C VAL A 492 -18.93 1.30 -8.63
N ARG A 493 -18.32 2.47 -8.37
CA ARG A 493 -18.22 3.08 -7.04
C ARG A 493 -19.56 3.33 -6.36
N THR A 494 -20.65 3.48 -7.13
CA THR A 494 -21.98 3.80 -6.61
C THR A 494 -22.75 2.57 -6.15
N LEU A 495 -22.28 1.36 -6.52
CA LEU A 495 -22.87 0.11 -6.06
C LEU A 495 -22.67 -0.06 -4.55
N PRO A 496 -23.66 -0.60 -3.82
CA PRO A 496 -23.46 -1.14 -2.47
C PRO A 496 -22.28 -2.11 -2.41
N THR A 497 -21.55 -2.12 -1.29
CA THR A 497 -20.28 -2.88 -1.14
C THR A 497 -20.49 -4.39 -1.21
N ASP A 498 -21.56 -4.89 -0.63
CA ASP A 498 -22.02 -6.26 -0.76
C ASP A 498 -22.27 -6.64 -2.22
N SER A 499 -23.06 -5.84 -2.95
CA SER A 499 -23.35 -6.11 -4.37
C SER A 499 -22.12 -5.99 -5.26
N PHE A 500 -21.19 -5.10 -4.94
CA PHE A 500 -19.93 -4.95 -5.67
C PHE A 500 -19.04 -6.20 -5.57
N PHE A 501 -18.91 -6.80 -4.38
CA PHE A 501 -18.06 -7.98 -4.20
C PHE A 501 -18.74 -9.30 -4.50
N TYR A 502 -20.04 -9.42 -4.21
CA TYR A 502 -20.73 -10.71 -4.18
C TYR A 502 -21.88 -10.82 -5.20
N GLY A 503 -22.26 -9.71 -5.85
CA GLY A 503 -23.39 -9.66 -6.77
C GLY A 503 -24.73 -9.60 -6.05
N MET A 504 -25.80 -9.97 -6.75
CA MET A 504 -27.17 -10.02 -6.24
C MET A 504 -27.71 -11.46 -6.31
N GLU A 505 -28.59 -11.81 -5.38
CA GLU A 505 -29.40 -13.02 -5.40
C GLU A 505 -30.81 -12.75 -5.97
N PRO A 506 -31.49 -13.76 -6.57
CA PRO A 506 -32.86 -13.58 -7.05
C PRO A 506 -33.81 -13.10 -5.94
N GLY A 507 -34.46 -11.98 -6.17
CA GLY A 507 -35.31 -11.28 -5.21
C GLY A 507 -34.65 -10.04 -4.60
N ASP A 508 -33.32 -9.91 -4.67
CA ASP A 508 -32.61 -8.74 -4.17
C ASP A 508 -32.97 -7.47 -4.94
N GLU A 509 -32.96 -6.36 -4.22
CA GLU A 509 -33.21 -5.02 -4.75
C GLU A 509 -32.15 -4.05 -4.22
N ILE A 510 -31.59 -3.26 -5.12
CA ILE A 510 -30.60 -2.23 -4.80
C ILE A 510 -30.97 -0.89 -5.43
N SER A 511 -30.65 0.18 -4.70
CA SER A 511 -30.77 1.56 -5.18
C SER A 511 -29.37 2.12 -5.46
N VAL A 512 -29.13 2.55 -6.70
CA VAL A 512 -27.82 3.02 -7.17
C VAL A 512 -27.94 4.45 -7.69
N GLU A 513 -27.43 5.42 -6.94
CA GLU A 513 -27.38 6.82 -7.38
C GLU A 513 -26.17 7.03 -8.30
N ILE A 514 -26.41 7.22 -9.61
CA ILE A 514 -25.34 7.37 -10.62
C ILE A 514 -24.93 8.83 -10.84
N ASP A 515 -25.85 9.76 -10.57
CA ASP A 515 -25.70 11.21 -10.60
C ASP A 515 -26.66 11.83 -9.58
N PRO A 516 -26.42 13.06 -9.11
CA PRO A 516 -27.36 13.76 -8.23
C PRO A 516 -28.79 13.74 -8.76
N GLY A 517 -29.69 13.08 -8.01
CA GLY A 517 -31.10 12.94 -8.37
C GLY A 517 -31.43 11.91 -9.45
N LYS A 518 -30.45 11.11 -9.90
CA LYS A 518 -30.65 9.96 -10.81
C LYS A 518 -30.33 8.67 -10.09
N THR A 519 -31.38 7.99 -9.63
CA THR A 519 -31.29 6.68 -8.97
C THR A 519 -31.77 5.58 -9.91
N LEU A 520 -31.02 4.49 -9.96
CA LEU A 520 -31.40 3.24 -10.59
C LEU A 520 -31.88 2.29 -9.49
N GLU A 521 -33.16 1.94 -9.52
CA GLU A 521 -33.71 0.84 -8.74
C GLU A 521 -33.57 -0.44 -9.56
N VAL A 522 -32.73 -1.35 -9.08
CA VAL A 522 -32.42 -2.61 -9.76
C VAL A 522 -32.93 -3.75 -8.90
N ARG A 523 -33.81 -4.59 -9.45
CA ARG A 523 -34.25 -5.82 -8.80
C ARG A 523 -33.85 -7.03 -9.63
N LEU A 524 -33.09 -7.96 -9.07
CA LEU A 524 -32.77 -9.21 -9.75
C LEU A 524 -33.97 -10.15 -9.68
N LEU A 525 -34.55 -10.53 -10.83
CA LEU A 525 -35.74 -11.37 -10.86
C LEU A 525 -35.35 -12.85 -10.82
N THR A 526 -34.49 -13.28 -11.75
CA THR A 526 -34.03 -14.66 -11.84
C THR A 526 -32.82 -14.79 -12.78
N LEU A 527 -32.15 -15.93 -12.70
CA LEU A 527 -31.08 -16.34 -13.60
C LEU A 527 -31.58 -17.51 -14.46
N GLY A 528 -31.31 -17.47 -15.76
CA GLY A 528 -31.61 -18.55 -16.69
C GLY A 528 -30.58 -19.69 -16.62
N GLU A 529 -30.73 -20.67 -17.50
CA GLU A 529 -29.72 -21.72 -17.67
C GLU A 529 -28.49 -21.20 -18.43
N THR A 530 -27.35 -21.90 -18.24
CA THR A 530 -26.14 -21.62 -19.02
C THR A 530 -26.30 -22.23 -20.41
N ASP A 531 -26.12 -21.43 -21.45
CA ASP A 531 -26.21 -21.89 -22.82
C ASP A 531 -24.93 -22.59 -23.30
N GLU A 532 -24.97 -23.15 -24.51
CA GLU A 532 -23.84 -23.88 -25.11
C GLU A 532 -22.58 -23.02 -25.30
N LYS A 533 -22.71 -21.69 -25.26
CA LYS A 533 -21.59 -20.73 -25.34
C LYS A 533 -21.03 -20.40 -23.95
N GLY A 534 -21.57 -20.99 -22.89
CA GLY A 534 -21.19 -20.70 -21.51
C GLY A 534 -21.78 -19.39 -20.99
N GLU A 535 -22.79 -18.80 -21.64
CA GLU A 535 -23.45 -17.58 -21.19
C GLU A 535 -24.71 -17.88 -20.38
N ILE A 536 -25.03 -17.05 -19.40
CA ILE A 536 -26.27 -17.09 -18.63
C ILE A 536 -27.12 -15.86 -18.94
N LYS A 537 -28.44 -16.05 -19.09
CA LYS A 537 -29.39 -14.93 -19.20
C LYS A 537 -29.76 -14.44 -17.79
N VAL A 538 -29.58 -13.15 -17.55
CA VAL A 538 -29.95 -12.48 -16.30
C VAL A 538 -31.19 -11.65 -16.55
N PHE A 539 -32.25 -11.87 -15.77
CA PHE A 539 -33.49 -11.11 -15.85
C PHE A 539 -33.58 -10.17 -14.65
N PHE A 540 -33.73 -8.88 -14.89
CA PHE A 540 -33.85 -7.87 -13.84
C PHE A 540 -34.91 -6.84 -14.18
N GLU A 541 -35.44 -6.17 -13.16
CA GLU A 541 -36.22 -4.96 -13.32
C GLU A 541 -35.30 -3.76 -13.10
N LEU A 542 -35.40 -2.75 -13.97
CA LEU A 542 -34.70 -1.48 -13.86
C LEU A 542 -35.74 -0.37 -13.89
N ASN A 543 -35.94 0.34 -12.77
CA ASN A 543 -36.95 1.40 -12.61
C ASN A 543 -38.35 0.96 -13.08
N GLY A 544 -38.82 -0.21 -12.63
CA GLY A 544 -40.13 -0.74 -13.01
C GLY A 544 -40.20 -1.42 -14.38
N GLN A 545 -39.11 -1.42 -15.15
CA GLN A 545 -39.10 -2.01 -16.49
C GLN A 545 -38.29 -3.31 -16.54
N PRO A 546 -38.85 -4.42 -17.07
CA PRO A 546 -38.09 -5.64 -17.25
C PRO A 546 -36.96 -5.44 -18.28
N ARG A 547 -35.83 -6.05 -17.97
CA ARG A 547 -34.60 -6.08 -18.77
C ARG A 547 -34.03 -7.49 -18.73
N GLN A 548 -33.30 -7.82 -19.78
CA GLN A 548 -32.53 -9.05 -19.87
C GLN A 548 -31.16 -8.76 -20.46
N VAL A 549 -30.13 -9.40 -19.91
CA VAL A 549 -28.76 -9.35 -20.44
C VAL A 549 -28.17 -10.75 -20.47
N ARG A 550 -27.18 -10.98 -21.33
CA ARG A 550 -26.38 -12.21 -21.33
C ARG A 550 -25.01 -11.89 -20.78
N VAL A 551 -24.52 -12.74 -19.87
CA VAL A 551 -23.19 -12.61 -19.29
C VAL A 551 -22.50 -13.97 -19.26
N PRO A 552 -21.17 -14.06 -19.41
CA PRO A 552 -20.44 -15.31 -19.25
C PRO A 552 -20.64 -15.91 -17.85
N ASN A 553 -20.98 -17.19 -17.76
CA ASN A 553 -21.06 -17.90 -16.49
C ASN A 553 -19.67 -18.35 -16.02
N ARG A 554 -18.98 -17.49 -15.27
CA ARG A 554 -17.65 -17.80 -14.73
C ARG A 554 -17.64 -18.86 -13.61
N LYS A 555 -18.79 -19.22 -13.04
CA LYS A 555 -18.92 -20.36 -12.10
C LYS A 555 -18.99 -21.70 -12.82
N ALA A 556 -19.31 -21.70 -14.12
CA ALA A 556 -19.22 -22.88 -14.96
C ALA A 556 -17.77 -23.12 -15.40
N THR A 557 -16.83 -23.24 -14.46
CA THR A 557 -15.47 -23.73 -14.73
C THR A 557 -15.39 -25.18 -14.29
N GLY A 558 -15.59 -26.11 -15.23
CA GLY A 558 -15.53 -27.54 -14.92
C GLY A 558 -15.80 -28.55 -16.05
N SER A 559 -15.59 -28.19 -17.32
CA SER A 559 -15.37 -29.18 -18.39
C SER A 559 -14.13 -28.88 -19.24
N ALA A 560 -13.22 -28.03 -18.74
CA ALA A 560 -11.88 -27.95 -19.31
C ALA A 560 -11.12 -29.22 -18.89
N ALA A 561 -10.72 -30.04 -19.86
CA ALA A 561 -9.85 -31.18 -19.63
C ALA A 561 -8.62 -30.72 -18.82
N ALA A 562 -8.20 -31.54 -17.84
CA ALA A 562 -6.95 -31.29 -17.12
C ALA A 562 -5.83 -31.06 -18.15
N ARG A 563 -5.13 -29.94 -18.01
CA ARG A 563 -4.04 -29.57 -18.92
C ARG A 563 -2.95 -30.65 -18.84
N PRO A 564 -2.33 -31.02 -19.96
CA PRO A 564 -1.18 -31.92 -19.94
C PRO A 564 -0.12 -31.35 -19.00
N LYS A 565 0.45 -32.20 -18.15
CA LYS A 565 1.58 -31.81 -17.30
C LYS A 565 2.88 -32.07 -18.05
N ALA A 566 3.89 -31.25 -17.81
CA ALA A 566 5.23 -31.49 -18.31
C ALA A 566 5.76 -32.81 -17.75
N ASP A 567 6.32 -33.65 -18.63
CA ASP A 567 6.91 -34.93 -18.24
C ASP A 567 8.34 -34.66 -17.79
N ALA A 568 8.64 -34.89 -16.51
CA ALA A 568 9.97 -34.67 -15.95
C ALA A 568 11.04 -35.58 -16.58
N ALA A 569 10.65 -36.68 -17.24
CA ALA A 569 11.57 -37.54 -17.97
C ALA A 569 11.81 -37.08 -19.42
N ASN A 570 11.00 -36.15 -19.95
CA ASN A 570 11.20 -35.57 -21.26
C ASN A 570 11.86 -34.19 -21.12
N PRO A 571 13.17 -34.07 -21.40
CA PRO A 571 13.86 -32.81 -21.25
C PRO A 571 13.31 -31.75 -22.22
N GLY A 572 12.66 -32.11 -23.34
CA GLY A 572 12.06 -31.14 -24.26
C GLY A 572 10.79 -30.46 -23.75
N HIS A 573 10.22 -30.88 -22.62
CA HIS A 573 9.00 -30.27 -22.05
C HIS A 573 9.35 -29.09 -21.15
N ILE A 574 8.75 -27.93 -21.43
CA ILE A 574 8.80 -26.76 -20.56
C ILE A 574 7.54 -26.72 -19.72
N GLY A 575 7.68 -26.95 -18.41
CA GLY A 575 6.59 -26.88 -17.45
C GLY A 575 6.47 -25.52 -16.76
N ALA A 576 5.28 -25.18 -16.31
CA ALA A 576 5.04 -24.02 -15.46
C ALA A 576 5.73 -24.21 -14.10
N PRO A 577 6.61 -23.30 -13.66
CA PRO A 577 7.30 -23.42 -12.38
C PRO A 577 6.37 -23.15 -11.19
N MET A 578 5.30 -22.39 -11.41
CA MET A 578 4.33 -21.99 -10.40
C MET A 578 2.96 -21.70 -11.04
N PRO A 579 1.87 -21.70 -10.26
CA PRO A 579 0.57 -21.26 -10.76
C PRO A 579 0.59 -19.76 -11.10
N GLY A 580 -0.18 -19.36 -12.11
CA GLY A 580 -0.22 -17.98 -12.57
C GLY A 580 -1.10 -17.77 -13.79
N VAL A 581 -0.89 -16.65 -14.47
CA VAL A 581 -1.52 -16.28 -15.74
C VAL A 581 -0.42 -16.04 -16.76
N VAL A 582 -0.53 -16.56 -17.97
CA VAL A 582 0.43 -16.23 -19.05
C VAL A 582 0.23 -14.76 -19.44
N ALA A 583 1.24 -13.93 -19.21
CA ALA A 583 1.20 -12.49 -19.53
C ALA A 583 1.46 -12.24 -21.02
N SER A 584 2.48 -12.91 -21.58
CA SER A 584 2.84 -12.80 -22.99
C SER A 584 3.50 -14.10 -23.47
N VAL A 585 3.45 -14.35 -24.78
CA VAL A 585 4.15 -15.46 -25.43
C VAL A 585 5.10 -14.85 -26.46
N ALA A 586 6.39 -15.13 -26.34
CA ALA A 586 7.45 -14.51 -27.13
C ALA A 586 7.90 -15.37 -28.34
N VAL A 587 7.45 -16.62 -28.41
CA VAL A 587 7.82 -17.57 -29.48
C VAL A 587 6.61 -18.21 -30.16
N ALA A 588 6.82 -18.72 -31.38
CA ALA A 588 5.83 -19.51 -32.13
C ALA A 588 6.35 -20.92 -32.43
N ALA A 589 5.43 -21.86 -32.67
CA ALA A 589 5.78 -23.21 -33.14
C ALA A 589 6.56 -23.12 -34.47
N GLY A 590 7.64 -23.90 -34.58
CA GLY A 590 8.60 -23.89 -35.68
C GLY A 590 9.73 -22.87 -35.55
N GLN A 591 9.73 -22.02 -34.52
CA GLN A 591 10.79 -21.03 -34.28
C GLN A 591 12.03 -21.67 -33.67
N LYS A 592 13.22 -21.32 -34.18
CA LYS A 592 14.50 -21.68 -33.56
C LYS A 592 14.79 -20.74 -32.38
N VAL A 593 15.23 -21.32 -31.27
CA VAL A 593 15.62 -20.61 -30.05
C VAL A 593 17.01 -21.06 -29.61
N ALA A 594 17.77 -20.14 -29.03
CA ALA A 594 19.04 -20.42 -28.35
C ALA A 594 18.83 -20.50 -26.84
N GLN A 595 19.74 -21.18 -26.13
CA GLN A 595 19.73 -21.21 -24.67
C GLN A 595 19.73 -19.78 -24.10
N GLY A 596 18.78 -19.51 -23.19
CA GLY A 596 18.58 -18.19 -22.58
C GLY A 596 17.55 -17.29 -23.28
N ASP A 597 17.09 -17.65 -24.48
CA ASP A 597 16.05 -16.89 -25.18
C ASP A 597 14.71 -16.94 -24.42
N LEU A 598 13.97 -15.82 -24.41
CA LEU A 598 12.67 -15.74 -23.76
C LEU A 598 11.62 -16.52 -24.55
N ILE A 599 10.92 -17.46 -23.89
CA ILE A 599 9.84 -18.26 -24.46
C ILE A 599 8.49 -17.58 -24.23
N LEU A 600 8.19 -17.24 -22.97
CA LEU A 600 6.96 -16.58 -22.56
C LEU A 600 7.15 -15.93 -21.19
N THR A 601 6.23 -15.04 -20.81
CA THR A 601 6.20 -14.43 -19.48
C THR A 601 4.94 -14.86 -18.77
N ILE A 602 5.05 -15.24 -17.50
CA ILE A 602 3.91 -15.52 -16.63
C ILE A 602 3.78 -14.41 -15.59
N GLU A 603 2.56 -13.96 -15.33
CA GLU A 603 2.21 -13.12 -14.20
C GLU A 603 1.64 -14.00 -13.10
N ALA A 604 2.36 -14.08 -11.99
CA ALA A 604 1.88 -14.73 -10.78
C ALA A 604 1.99 -13.75 -9.63
N MET A 605 0.88 -13.50 -8.91
CA MET A 605 0.88 -12.68 -7.69
C MET A 605 1.49 -11.27 -7.89
N LYS A 606 1.23 -10.64 -9.04
CA LYS A 606 1.76 -9.30 -9.46
C LYS A 606 3.26 -9.27 -9.77
N MET A 607 3.88 -10.43 -9.95
CA MET A 607 5.25 -10.54 -10.45
C MET A 607 5.22 -11.17 -11.83
N GLU A 608 5.86 -10.52 -12.79
CA GLU A 608 6.14 -11.11 -14.08
C GLU A 608 7.42 -11.93 -13.97
N THR A 609 7.38 -13.18 -14.43
CA THR A 609 8.53 -14.08 -14.48
C THR A 609 8.70 -14.54 -15.92
N GLY A 610 9.87 -14.25 -16.50
CA GLY A 610 10.26 -14.76 -17.81
C GLY A 610 10.60 -16.25 -17.73
N ILE A 611 10.04 -17.03 -18.64
CA ILE A 611 10.42 -18.43 -18.86
C ILE A 611 11.36 -18.47 -20.05
N HIS A 612 12.60 -18.90 -19.82
CA HIS A 612 13.66 -18.92 -20.82
C HIS A 612 13.94 -20.33 -21.33
N ALA A 613 14.44 -20.44 -22.56
CA ALA A 613 14.89 -21.69 -23.14
C ALA A 613 16.10 -22.23 -22.35
N ASP A 614 16.05 -23.49 -21.95
CA ASP A 614 17.14 -24.15 -21.23
C ASP A 614 18.22 -24.75 -22.16
N ARG A 615 17.97 -24.72 -23.48
CA ARG A 615 18.82 -25.28 -24.54
C ARG A 615 18.58 -24.60 -25.89
N ASP A 616 19.48 -24.86 -26.82
CA ASP A 616 19.26 -24.60 -28.24
C ASP A 616 18.28 -25.63 -28.82
N GLY A 617 17.34 -25.19 -29.66
CA GLY A 617 16.39 -26.11 -30.29
C GLY A 617 15.35 -25.42 -31.16
N THR A 618 14.35 -26.18 -31.60
CA THR A 618 13.18 -25.66 -32.32
C THR A 618 11.93 -25.88 -31.49
N VAL A 619 11.14 -24.83 -31.27
CA VAL A 619 9.87 -24.93 -30.54
C VAL A 619 8.90 -25.78 -31.36
N SER A 620 8.58 -26.99 -30.92
CA SER A 620 7.67 -27.89 -31.66
C SER A 620 6.21 -27.54 -31.41
N ALA A 621 5.86 -27.12 -30.19
CA ALA A 621 4.50 -26.71 -29.82
C ALA A 621 4.49 -25.65 -28.70
N VAL A 622 3.44 -24.82 -28.71
CA VAL A 622 3.10 -23.91 -27.60
C VAL A 622 1.65 -24.22 -27.18
N HIS A 623 1.44 -24.54 -25.91
CA HIS A 623 0.18 -25.05 -25.37
C HIS A 623 -0.66 -23.98 -24.66
N VAL A 624 -0.19 -22.74 -24.65
CA VAL A 624 -0.80 -21.63 -23.90
C VAL A 624 -0.86 -20.35 -24.74
N THR A 625 -1.80 -19.47 -24.40
CA THR A 625 -1.95 -18.13 -25.00
C THR A 625 -1.97 -17.06 -23.90
N PRO A 626 -1.69 -15.77 -24.20
CA PRO A 626 -1.84 -14.70 -23.22
C PRO A 626 -3.23 -14.70 -22.54
N GLY A 627 -3.27 -14.43 -21.24
CA GLY A 627 -4.46 -14.50 -20.39
C GLY A 627 -4.81 -15.92 -19.88
N THR A 628 -4.06 -16.94 -20.29
CA THR A 628 -4.29 -18.33 -19.88
C THR A 628 -3.90 -18.56 -18.42
N GLN A 629 -4.82 -19.08 -17.59
CA GLN A 629 -4.47 -19.59 -16.26
C GLN A 629 -3.71 -20.92 -16.36
N ILE A 630 -2.65 -21.03 -15.56
CA ILE A 630 -1.78 -22.20 -15.47
C ILE A 630 -1.61 -22.62 -14.02
N ASP A 631 -1.54 -23.91 -13.78
CA ASP A 631 -1.11 -24.50 -12.51
C ASP A 631 0.36 -24.91 -12.59
N ALA A 632 0.99 -25.12 -11.43
CA ALA A 632 2.33 -25.69 -11.38
C ALA A 632 2.39 -27.01 -12.19
N LYS A 633 3.48 -27.14 -12.95
CA LYS A 633 3.81 -28.26 -13.84
C LYS A 633 2.92 -28.39 -15.09
N ASP A 634 2.01 -27.47 -15.36
CA ASP A 634 1.33 -27.45 -16.66
C ASP A 634 2.35 -27.35 -17.80
N LEU A 635 2.15 -28.13 -18.86
CA LEU A 635 2.99 -28.06 -20.06
C LEU A 635 2.73 -26.75 -20.78
N LEU A 636 3.78 -25.95 -20.96
CA LEU A 636 3.72 -24.63 -21.57
C LEU A 636 4.14 -24.66 -23.03
N ALA A 637 5.28 -25.27 -23.32
CA ALA A 637 5.86 -25.39 -24.65
C ALA A 637 6.76 -26.62 -24.74
N GLU A 638 7.08 -27.04 -25.96
CA GLU A 638 7.98 -28.15 -26.26
C GLU A 638 9.13 -27.67 -27.15
N ILE A 639 10.36 -28.12 -26.86
CA ILE A 639 11.58 -27.84 -27.63
C ILE A 639 12.22 -29.16 -28.07
N GLU A 640 12.49 -29.26 -29.37
CA GLU A 640 13.21 -30.36 -30.03
C GLU A 640 14.65 -30.00 -30.41
#